data_AF-A0A7Z0RQ50-F1
#
_entry.id   AF-A0A7Z0RQ50-F1
#
_cell.length_a   1.000
_cell.length_b   1.000
_cell.length_c   1.000
_cell.angle_alpha   90.00
_cell.angle_beta   90.00
_cell.angle_gamma   90.00
#
_symmetry.space_group_name_H-M   'P 1'
#
loop_
_entity.id
_entity.type
_entity.pdbx_description
1 polymer ?
#
loop_
_entity_poly.entity_id
_entity_poly.type
_entity_poly.pdbx_seq_one_letter_code
_entity_poly.pdbx_strand_id
1 'polypeptide(L)'
;MGPLVILLVFLTLLILSNAINKVFPRLPIPFLQILFGIILGYFLIDRQFEFNTELFLALIIGPLVFREAEEADVSSILQHWKIILYLIFPGIFATTFVLGSLLAQQMPLLPFAACIAVGAALGPTDLIAFSSLAQRFRFSSKSANILQGEGLLNDASGLVTFQVAILAWSSGAFSLAHAGGNLLLQMLGGALVGIVTALLNRWVHNILMRFQAVDVAGELLLELGLPLLTFFLAEEFHVSGIIAVVVAGILKASRFRRINPLEAEVFETTEIVWKALTFMLNGSVFLLFGIEMVFLVDPILTSPVYDTVLLLGLCLALTALLFGIRYVMLRIFYTLQVFFKKEKGEQDLLILTFAGVKGTVSIATILLLPQELKEEYPVLLFLVAGVTILSFLTGLLVLPNLAEPNREEADHLMEIAILTDVMKQLESELYQSQSKTSLYLVLDNYNDRLVNLTIAQEGKTIQEEWTDLMLLILSVENDGLEQAYEDDQISERAYFAYQRYLRAMERRINRSVVSKLTYVLLVVWRVLRLLLHEILTLGASSRQWMHHQNLRLTQDDEDDLAMLYLENTEVIVDALADLQGVYTDSLIQFVQDWRIRETAIIGDGGFVNRVLLREQAYRSKEMLKAYYLERKAIFDYENDGHISSQEANILRSQVNQLESFALKDATPSLRLVRMRRK
;
A
#
# COMPACT_ATOMS: atom_id res chain seq x y z
N MET A 1 12.33 28.02 -1.95
CA MET A 1 12.73 26.61 -1.74
C MET A 1 13.41 26.15 -3.01
N GLY A 2 14.59 25.54 -2.95
CA GLY A 2 15.18 24.92 -4.14
C GLY A 2 14.39 23.66 -4.55
N PRO A 3 14.50 23.19 -5.81
CA PRO A 3 13.77 22.01 -6.28
C PRO A 3 14.04 20.76 -5.43
N LEU A 4 15.26 20.63 -4.89
CA LEU A 4 15.63 19.56 -3.96
C LEU A 4 14.85 19.59 -2.64
N VAL A 5 14.55 20.78 -2.12
CA VAL A 5 13.78 20.92 -0.87
C VAL A 5 12.33 20.54 -1.10
N ILE A 6 11.77 20.92 -2.26
CA ILE A 6 10.41 20.53 -2.65
C ILE A 6 10.32 19.00 -2.75
N LEU A 7 11.30 18.35 -3.39
CA LEU A 7 11.37 16.89 -3.48
C LEU A 7 11.45 16.22 -2.10
N LEU A 8 12.28 16.74 -1.18
CA LEU A 8 12.38 16.20 0.19
C LEU A 8 11.06 16.36 0.95
N VAL A 9 10.41 17.52 0.86
CA VAL A 9 9.09 17.74 1.48
C VAL A 9 8.08 16.77 0.89
N PHE A 10 8.09 16.57 -0.43
CA PHE A 10 7.21 15.65 -1.13
C PHE A 10 7.34 14.21 -0.63
N LEU A 11 8.58 13.69 -0.58
CA LEU A 11 8.87 12.36 -0.03
C LEU A 11 8.46 12.25 1.45
N THR A 12 8.69 13.30 2.23
CA THR A 12 8.30 13.34 3.65
C THR A 12 6.78 13.25 3.82
N LEU A 13 6.02 13.96 2.99
CA LEU A 13 4.55 13.91 3.01
C LEU A 13 4.01 12.53 2.60
N LEU A 14 4.65 11.86 1.64
CA LEU A 14 4.31 10.48 1.28
C LEU A 14 4.51 9.53 2.46
N ILE A 15 5.67 9.60 3.13
CA ILE A 15 5.97 8.79 4.32
C ILE A 15 4.97 9.11 5.44
N LEU A 16 4.70 10.39 5.68
CA LEU A 16 3.76 10.84 6.71
C LEU A 16 2.34 10.35 6.42
N SER A 17 1.89 10.37 5.16
CA SER A 17 0.57 9.87 4.77
C SER A 17 0.40 8.38 5.07
N ASN A 18 1.45 7.58 4.83
CA ASN A 18 1.47 6.16 5.16
C ASN A 18 1.50 5.93 6.68
N ALA A 19 2.32 6.69 7.41
CA ALA A 19 2.39 6.61 8.87
C ALA A 19 1.04 6.95 9.52
N ILE A 20 0.38 8.02 9.06
CA ILE A 20 -0.96 8.41 9.52
C ILE A 20 -1.98 7.36 9.11
N ASN A 21 -1.90 6.78 7.91
CA ASN A 21 -2.80 5.70 7.53
C ASN A 21 -2.67 4.47 8.43
N LYS A 22 -1.44 4.09 8.82
CA LYS A 22 -1.22 3.02 9.80
C LYS A 22 -1.81 3.32 11.17
N VAL A 23 -1.78 4.58 11.61
CA VAL A 23 -2.40 5.02 12.87
C VAL A 23 -3.93 5.18 12.73
N PHE A 24 -4.40 5.60 11.55
CA PHE A 24 -5.80 5.84 11.21
C PHE A 24 -6.24 5.05 9.98
N PRO A 25 -6.39 3.70 10.07
CA PRO A 25 -6.69 2.86 8.92
C PRO A 25 -8.02 3.17 8.24
N ARG A 26 -8.93 3.90 8.90
CA ARG A 26 -10.20 4.36 8.33
C ARG A 26 -10.03 5.46 7.28
N LEU A 27 -8.95 6.25 7.35
CA LEU A 27 -8.68 7.33 6.40
C LEU A 27 -7.89 6.78 5.21
N PRO A 28 -8.42 6.78 3.98
CA PRO A 28 -7.71 6.25 2.83
C PRO A 28 -6.45 7.07 2.51
N ILE A 29 -5.38 6.39 2.11
CA ILE A 29 -4.09 7.02 1.79
C ILE A 29 -4.25 8.13 0.72
N PRO A 30 -4.96 7.91 -0.40
CA PRO A 30 -5.16 8.95 -1.40
C PRO A 30 -5.80 10.23 -0.85
N PHE A 31 -6.74 10.11 0.08
CA PHE A 31 -7.39 11.26 0.71
C PHE A 31 -6.39 12.09 1.53
N LEU A 32 -5.54 11.44 2.31
CA LEU A 32 -4.47 12.12 3.07
C LEU A 32 -3.48 12.82 2.12
N GLN A 33 -3.15 12.19 1.00
CA GLN A 33 -2.24 12.76 0.00
C GLN A 33 -2.85 13.98 -0.70
N ILE A 34 -4.12 13.93 -1.09
CA ILE A 34 -4.82 15.11 -1.64
C ILE A 34 -4.85 16.24 -0.60
N LEU A 35 -5.18 15.95 0.66
CA LEU A 35 -5.20 16.95 1.73
C LEU A 35 -3.83 17.61 1.94
N PHE A 36 -2.77 16.82 1.97
CA PHE A 36 -1.40 17.32 2.06
C PHE A 36 -0.99 18.12 0.82
N GLY A 37 -1.45 17.70 -0.36
CA GLY A 37 -1.27 18.44 -1.60
C GLY A 37 -1.92 19.82 -1.53
N ILE A 38 -3.16 19.91 -1.03
CA ILE A 38 -3.89 21.17 -0.85
C ILE A 38 -3.14 22.08 0.14
N ILE A 39 -2.72 21.56 1.29
CA ILE A 39 -1.96 22.33 2.28
C ILE A 39 -0.67 22.88 1.65
N LEU A 40 0.06 22.04 0.93
CA LEU A 40 1.31 22.43 0.28
C LEU A 40 1.06 23.42 -0.88
N GLY A 41 -0.01 23.24 -1.64
CA GLY A 41 -0.43 24.16 -2.71
C GLY A 41 -0.67 25.57 -2.20
N TYR A 42 -1.31 25.71 -1.03
CA TYR A 42 -1.50 27.02 -0.40
C TYR A 42 -0.16 27.71 -0.06
N PHE A 43 0.85 26.96 0.40
CA PHE A 43 2.20 27.50 0.62
C PHE A 43 2.99 27.79 -0.66
N LEU A 44 2.62 27.16 -1.78
CA LEU A 44 3.27 27.33 -3.08
C LEU A 44 2.57 28.35 -3.99
N ILE A 45 1.44 28.91 -3.59
CA ILE A 45 0.60 29.72 -4.48
C ILE A 45 1.34 30.94 -5.06
N ASP A 46 2.22 31.55 -4.27
CA ASP A 46 3.02 32.72 -4.66
C ASP A 46 4.20 32.39 -5.60
N ARG A 47 4.45 31.11 -5.92
CA ARG A 47 5.72 30.66 -6.53
C ARG A 47 5.62 30.28 -8.01
N GLN A 48 4.45 30.42 -8.65
CA GLN A 48 4.19 30.06 -10.06
C GLN A 48 4.88 28.74 -10.44
N PHE A 49 4.36 27.63 -9.92
CA PHE A 49 4.84 26.31 -10.30
C PHE A 49 4.34 26.01 -11.73
N GLU A 50 5.24 26.04 -12.72
CA GLU A 50 4.89 25.61 -14.08
C GLU A 50 4.82 24.09 -14.15
N PHE A 51 3.60 23.57 -14.25
CA PHE A 51 3.34 22.14 -14.39
C PHE A 51 3.67 21.68 -15.82
N ASN A 52 4.75 20.90 -15.98
CA ASN A 52 5.06 20.27 -17.25
C ASN A 52 4.27 18.96 -17.40
N THR A 53 3.17 19.03 -18.14
CA THR A 53 2.27 17.89 -18.39
C THR A 53 2.97 16.72 -19.08
N GLU A 54 3.89 16.97 -20.02
CA GLU A 54 4.61 15.90 -20.72
C GLU A 54 5.50 15.10 -19.76
N LEU A 55 6.26 15.79 -18.90
CA LEU A 55 7.08 15.15 -17.88
C LEU A 55 6.23 14.40 -16.85
N PHE A 56 5.07 14.94 -16.47
CA PHE A 56 4.13 14.25 -15.59
C PHE A 56 3.61 12.94 -16.22
N LEU A 57 3.18 13.00 -17.49
CA LEU A 57 2.73 11.82 -18.21
C LEU A 57 3.85 10.80 -18.39
N ALA A 58 5.06 11.23 -18.74
CA ALA A 58 6.19 10.35 -19.00
C ALA A 58 6.79 9.70 -17.74
N LEU A 59 6.94 10.46 -16.65
CA LEU A 59 7.65 10.00 -15.44
C LEU A 59 6.72 9.34 -14.42
N ILE A 60 5.43 9.68 -14.43
CA ILE A 60 4.48 9.22 -13.41
C ILE A 60 3.42 8.32 -14.01
N ILE A 61 2.63 8.83 -14.96
CA ILE A 61 1.50 8.08 -15.52
C ILE A 61 1.99 6.89 -16.36
N GLY A 62 2.98 7.10 -17.23
CA GLY A 62 3.55 6.07 -18.09
C GLY A 62 3.98 4.82 -17.30
N PRO A 63 4.89 4.94 -16.31
CA PRO A 63 5.30 3.80 -15.50
C PRO A 63 4.17 3.14 -14.70
N LEU A 64 3.19 3.91 -14.20
CA LEU A 64 2.02 3.37 -13.51
C LEU A 64 1.17 2.50 -14.44
N VAL A 65 0.78 3.06 -15.58
CA VAL A 65 -0.04 2.38 -16.58
C VAL A 65 0.70 1.19 -17.19
N PHE A 66 2.02 1.30 -17.37
CA PHE A 66 2.88 0.17 -17.77
C PHE A 66 2.75 -0.99 -16.80
N ARG A 67 2.91 -0.71 -15.51
CA ARG A 67 2.87 -1.73 -14.46
C ARG A 67 1.49 -2.35 -14.33
N GLU A 68 0.43 -1.53 -14.40
CA GLU A 68 -0.95 -2.01 -14.42
C GLU A 68 -1.23 -2.91 -15.63
N ALA A 69 -0.68 -2.57 -16.80
CA ALA A 69 -0.79 -3.36 -18.02
C ALA A 69 0.03 -4.67 -17.97
N GLU A 70 1.18 -4.68 -17.30
CA GLU A 70 2.00 -5.87 -17.07
C GLU A 70 1.34 -6.87 -16.12
N GLU A 71 0.67 -6.37 -15.07
CA GLU A 71 -0.06 -7.17 -14.08
C GLU A 71 -1.44 -7.64 -14.57
N ALA A 72 -2.01 -6.97 -15.59
CA ALA A 72 -3.35 -7.25 -16.09
C ALA A 72 -3.47 -8.66 -16.69
N ASP A 73 -4.49 -9.42 -16.26
CA ASP A 73 -4.87 -10.66 -16.94
C ASP A 73 -5.70 -10.34 -18.19
N VAL A 74 -5.00 -10.03 -19.28
CA VAL A 74 -5.59 -9.72 -20.59
C VAL A 74 -6.58 -10.80 -21.04
N SER A 75 -6.35 -12.08 -20.71
CA SER A 75 -7.27 -13.15 -21.09
C SER A 75 -8.63 -12.99 -20.41
N SER A 76 -8.64 -12.63 -19.12
CA SER A 76 -9.86 -12.42 -18.35
C SER A 76 -10.55 -11.09 -18.65
N ILE A 77 -9.76 -10.04 -18.97
CA ILE A 77 -10.30 -8.76 -19.48
C ILE A 77 -11.01 -8.96 -20.81
N LEU A 78 -10.38 -9.70 -21.74
CA LEU A 78 -10.94 -9.96 -23.06
C LEU A 78 -12.24 -10.76 -23.01
N GLN A 79 -12.53 -11.52 -21.96
CA GLN A 79 -13.86 -12.16 -21.79
C GLN A 79 -14.99 -11.12 -21.71
N HIS A 80 -14.67 -9.90 -21.26
CA HIS A 80 -15.61 -8.81 -21.03
C HIS A 80 -15.48 -7.68 -22.07
N TRP A 81 -14.81 -7.92 -23.21
CA TRP A 81 -14.53 -6.90 -24.23
C TRP A 81 -15.75 -6.11 -24.71
N LYS A 82 -16.95 -6.74 -24.76
CA LYS A 82 -18.20 -6.10 -25.20
C LYS A 82 -18.62 -4.95 -24.29
N ILE A 83 -18.55 -5.12 -22.97
CA ILE A 83 -18.93 -4.08 -22.01
C ILE A 83 -17.88 -2.98 -21.97
N ILE A 84 -16.60 -3.36 -22.06
CA ILE A 84 -15.47 -2.42 -22.08
C ILE A 84 -15.60 -1.48 -23.29
N LEU A 85 -15.79 -2.01 -24.51
CA LEU A 85 -16.01 -1.18 -25.70
C LEU A 85 -17.26 -0.30 -25.61
N TYR A 86 -18.33 -0.81 -24.99
CA TYR A 86 -19.56 -0.05 -24.80
C TYR A 86 -19.36 1.15 -23.87
N LEU A 87 -18.56 1.01 -22.81
CA LEU A 87 -18.23 2.09 -21.89
C LEU A 87 -17.26 3.10 -22.51
N ILE A 88 -16.25 2.62 -23.24
CA ILE A 88 -15.23 3.49 -23.88
C ILE A 88 -15.83 4.32 -25.02
N PHE A 89 -16.63 3.72 -25.91
CA PHE A 89 -17.17 4.45 -27.06
C PHE A 89 -18.51 5.11 -26.69
N PRO A 90 -19.66 4.41 -26.70
CA PRO A 90 -20.94 5.02 -26.32
C PRO A 90 -20.93 5.76 -24.97
N GLY A 91 -20.29 5.19 -23.95
CA GLY A 91 -20.28 5.77 -22.60
C GLY A 91 -19.61 7.14 -22.53
N ILE A 92 -18.41 7.29 -23.09
CA ILE A 92 -17.70 8.58 -23.12
C ILE A 92 -18.45 9.60 -23.97
N PHE A 93 -18.93 9.22 -25.17
CA PHE A 93 -19.66 10.16 -26.04
C PHE A 93 -20.95 10.64 -25.38
N ALA A 94 -21.71 9.74 -24.75
CA ALA A 94 -22.91 10.10 -24.01
C ALA A 94 -22.59 11.03 -22.85
N THR A 95 -21.58 10.71 -22.05
CA THR A 95 -21.14 11.53 -20.90
C THR A 95 -20.71 12.92 -21.36
N THR A 96 -19.88 12.98 -22.40
CA THR A 96 -19.37 14.22 -22.99
C THR A 96 -20.49 15.11 -23.49
N PHE A 97 -21.39 14.56 -24.30
CA PHE A 97 -22.45 15.34 -24.92
C PHE A 97 -23.48 15.83 -23.90
N VAL A 98 -23.88 14.98 -22.95
CA VAL A 98 -24.87 15.35 -21.94
C VAL A 98 -24.31 16.37 -20.96
N LEU A 99 -23.09 16.15 -20.42
CA LEU A 99 -22.47 17.12 -19.51
C LEU A 99 -22.18 18.44 -20.21
N GLY A 100 -21.61 18.41 -21.41
CA GLY A 100 -21.29 19.62 -22.16
C GLY A 100 -22.53 20.41 -22.59
N SER A 101 -23.60 19.73 -23.01
CA SER A 101 -24.86 20.40 -23.37
C SER A 101 -25.54 21.03 -22.15
N LEU A 102 -25.55 20.31 -21.01
CA LEU A 102 -26.10 20.85 -19.77
C LEU A 102 -25.30 22.08 -19.29
N LEU A 103 -23.97 22.03 -19.37
CA LEU A 103 -23.13 23.16 -19.02
C LEU A 103 -23.38 24.37 -19.94
N ALA A 104 -23.46 24.15 -21.26
CA ALA A 104 -23.76 25.22 -22.21
C ALA A 104 -25.15 25.85 -21.98
N GLN A 105 -26.13 25.08 -21.52
CA GLN A 105 -27.45 25.59 -21.17
C GLN A 105 -27.43 26.44 -19.90
N GLN A 106 -26.69 26.01 -18.86
CA GLN A 106 -26.61 26.71 -17.58
C GLN A 106 -25.69 27.94 -17.63
N MET A 107 -24.71 27.93 -18.54
CA MET A 107 -23.73 29.01 -18.73
C MET A 107 -23.71 29.46 -20.20
N PRO A 108 -24.72 30.22 -20.67
CA PRO A 108 -24.88 30.57 -22.08
C PRO A 108 -23.75 31.45 -22.65
N LEU A 109 -22.96 32.07 -21.77
CA LEU A 109 -21.80 32.89 -22.16
C LEU A 109 -20.59 32.05 -22.56
N LEU A 110 -20.58 30.74 -22.25
CA LEU A 110 -19.47 29.85 -22.61
C LEU A 110 -19.63 29.33 -24.05
N PRO A 111 -18.56 29.28 -24.84
CA PRO A 111 -18.60 28.65 -26.16
C PRO A 111 -19.03 27.19 -26.04
N PHE A 112 -19.99 26.76 -26.86
CA PHE A 112 -20.50 25.39 -26.83
C PHE A 112 -19.39 24.34 -26.93
N ALA A 113 -18.40 24.58 -27.78
CA ALA A 113 -17.25 23.69 -27.95
C ALA A 113 -16.38 23.59 -26.68
N ALA A 114 -16.24 24.67 -25.90
CA ALA A 114 -15.53 24.65 -24.63
C ALA A 114 -16.31 23.85 -23.56
N CYS A 115 -17.65 23.94 -23.56
CA CYS A 115 -18.50 23.11 -22.70
C CYS A 115 -18.40 21.62 -23.06
N ILE A 116 -18.38 21.30 -24.35
CA ILE A 116 -18.14 19.92 -24.83
C ILE A 116 -16.74 19.44 -24.44
N ALA A 117 -15.72 20.30 -24.49
CA ALA A 117 -14.38 19.97 -24.02
C ALA A 117 -14.36 19.62 -22.51
N VAL A 118 -15.10 20.35 -21.67
CA VAL A 118 -15.28 19.99 -20.24
C VAL A 118 -15.93 18.61 -20.11
N GLY A 119 -16.99 18.34 -20.88
CA GLY A 119 -17.62 17.02 -20.91
C GLY A 119 -16.65 15.92 -21.32
N ALA A 120 -15.76 16.18 -22.27
CA ALA A 120 -14.75 15.24 -22.76
C ALA A 120 -13.63 15.00 -21.74
N ALA A 121 -13.19 16.04 -21.01
CA ALA A 121 -12.21 15.90 -19.93
C ALA A 121 -12.77 15.08 -18.75
N LEU A 122 -14.07 15.21 -18.47
CA LEU A 122 -14.79 14.45 -17.45
C LEU A 122 -15.36 13.12 -17.96
N GLY A 123 -15.22 12.80 -19.24
CA GLY A 123 -15.74 11.58 -19.85
C GLY A 123 -15.03 10.31 -19.35
N PRO A 124 -13.69 10.24 -19.41
CA PRO A 124 -12.90 9.08 -19.00
C PRO A 124 -12.88 8.82 -17.51
N THR A 125 -12.86 7.55 -17.12
CA THR A 125 -12.57 7.11 -15.75
C THR A 125 -11.08 6.93 -15.55
N ASP A 126 -10.57 7.31 -14.39
CA ASP A 126 -9.14 7.21 -14.09
C ASP A 126 -8.81 5.86 -13.44
N LEU A 127 -8.00 5.05 -14.12
CA LEU A 127 -7.57 3.73 -13.65
C LEU A 127 -6.75 3.82 -12.37
N ILE A 128 -5.90 4.84 -12.24
CA ILE A 128 -5.00 5.04 -11.10
C ILE A 128 -5.82 5.42 -9.86
N ALA A 129 -6.80 6.31 -10.06
CA ALA A 129 -7.74 6.66 -9.01
C ALA A 129 -8.50 5.40 -8.54
N PHE A 130 -9.00 4.59 -9.47
CA PHE A 130 -9.67 3.33 -9.15
C PHE A 130 -8.74 2.33 -8.45
N SER A 131 -7.54 2.06 -8.98
CA SER A 131 -6.63 1.02 -8.47
C SER A 131 -6.18 1.33 -7.04
N SER A 132 -5.97 2.62 -6.73
CA SER A 132 -5.68 3.07 -5.36
C SER A 132 -6.83 2.85 -4.36
N LEU A 133 -8.08 2.97 -4.82
CA LEU A 133 -9.27 2.64 -4.04
C LEU A 133 -9.45 1.12 -3.96
N ALA A 134 -9.12 0.42 -5.04
CA ALA A 134 -9.37 -1.00 -5.18
C ALA A 134 -8.56 -1.84 -4.20
N GLN A 135 -7.36 -1.38 -3.80
CA GLN A 135 -6.52 -2.03 -2.79
C GLN A 135 -7.23 -2.23 -1.43
N ARG A 136 -8.29 -1.48 -1.14
CA ARG A 136 -9.01 -1.54 0.16
C ARG A 136 -10.25 -2.43 0.15
N PHE A 137 -10.80 -2.74 -1.02
CA PHE A 137 -12.10 -3.41 -1.12
C PHE A 137 -11.98 -4.66 -1.99
N ARG A 138 -12.77 -5.69 -1.67
CA ARG A 138 -12.86 -6.86 -2.56
C ARG A 138 -13.91 -6.61 -3.63
N PHE A 139 -13.47 -6.66 -4.88
CA PHE A 139 -14.35 -6.61 -6.04
C PHE A 139 -14.52 -8.04 -6.58
N SER A 140 -15.69 -8.32 -7.16
CA SER A 140 -15.84 -9.53 -7.97
C SER A 140 -14.81 -9.51 -9.10
N SER A 141 -14.23 -10.66 -9.45
CA SER A 141 -13.23 -10.76 -10.53
C SER A 141 -13.75 -10.16 -11.84
N LYS A 142 -15.04 -10.33 -12.10
CA LYS A 142 -15.76 -9.69 -13.22
C LYS A 142 -15.67 -8.15 -13.16
N SER A 143 -16.07 -7.53 -12.06
CA SER A 143 -16.07 -6.07 -11.92
C SER A 143 -14.65 -5.49 -11.97
N ALA A 144 -13.67 -6.14 -11.33
CA ALA A 144 -12.27 -5.75 -11.38
C ALA A 144 -11.71 -5.78 -12.83
N ASN A 145 -11.94 -6.87 -13.56
CA ASN A 145 -11.46 -7.02 -14.93
C ASN A 145 -12.11 -6.01 -15.90
N ILE A 146 -13.39 -5.69 -15.70
CA ILE A 146 -14.10 -4.68 -16.50
C ILE A 146 -13.50 -3.29 -16.26
N LEU A 147 -13.31 -2.90 -14.99
CA LEU A 147 -12.78 -1.58 -14.63
C LEU A 147 -11.32 -1.42 -15.04
N GLN A 148 -10.51 -2.47 -14.88
CA GLN A 148 -9.12 -2.48 -15.35
C GLN A 148 -9.04 -2.33 -16.87
N GLY A 149 -9.86 -3.09 -17.61
CA GLY A 149 -9.90 -3.00 -19.06
C GLY A 149 -10.46 -1.67 -19.57
N GLU A 150 -11.45 -1.08 -18.89
CA GLU A 150 -11.94 0.26 -19.18
C GLU A 150 -10.83 1.29 -18.99
N GLY A 151 -10.23 1.34 -17.81
CA GLY A 151 -9.21 2.34 -17.45
C GLY A 151 -7.98 2.33 -18.37
N LEU A 152 -7.50 1.17 -18.81
CA LEU A 152 -6.35 1.06 -19.71
C LEU A 152 -6.56 1.74 -21.08
N LEU A 153 -7.80 1.83 -21.53
CA LEU A 153 -8.15 2.35 -22.86
C LEU A 153 -8.86 3.72 -22.80
N ASN A 154 -9.44 4.08 -21.64
CA ASN A 154 -10.31 5.25 -21.47
C ASN A 154 -9.56 6.57 -21.72
N ASP A 155 -8.32 6.66 -21.25
CA ASP A 155 -7.50 7.87 -21.32
C ASP A 155 -7.28 8.33 -22.76
N ALA A 156 -7.02 7.39 -23.68
CA ALA A 156 -6.84 7.69 -25.09
C ALA A 156 -8.13 8.18 -25.75
N SER A 157 -9.26 7.51 -25.48
CA SER A 157 -10.56 7.90 -26.04
C SER A 157 -11.07 9.25 -25.54
N GLY A 158 -10.79 9.58 -24.28
CA GLY A 158 -11.09 10.88 -23.68
C GLY A 158 -10.34 12.03 -24.29
N LEU A 159 -9.01 11.87 -24.36
CA LEU A 159 -8.13 12.85 -24.96
C LEU A 159 -8.53 13.14 -26.41
N VAL A 160 -8.92 12.12 -27.16
CA VAL A 160 -9.39 12.35 -28.53
C VAL A 160 -10.70 13.12 -28.54
N THR A 161 -11.68 12.72 -27.73
CA THR A 161 -12.96 13.43 -27.68
C THR A 161 -12.75 14.91 -27.32
N PHE A 162 -11.77 15.18 -26.44
CA PHE A 162 -11.34 16.53 -26.09
C PHE A 162 -10.69 17.27 -27.26
N GLN A 163 -9.72 16.67 -27.94
CA GLN A 163 -9.07 17.27 -29.11
C GLN A 163 -10.08 17.61 -30.21
N VAL A 164 -11.08 16.76 -30.42
CA VAL A 164 -12.17 17.03 -31.38
C VAL A 164 -12.97 18.25 -30.97
N ALA A 165 -13.27 18.43 -29.68
CA ALA A 165 -13.97 19.59 -29.17
C ALA A 165 -13.16 20.88 -29.39
N ILE A 166 -11.86 20.86 -29.14
CA ILE A 166 -10.96 22.02 -29.33
C ILE A 166 -10.74 22.34 -30.81
N LEU A 167 -10.60 21.31 -31.66
CA LEU A 167 -10.52 21.51 -33.10
C LEU A 167 -11.81 22.10 -33.68
N ALA A 168 -12.97 21.65 -33.18
CA ALA A 168 -14.25 22.24 -33.57
C ALA A 168 -14.37 23.72 -33.15
N TRP A 169 -13.82 24.09 -32.00
CA TRP A 169 -13.76 25.48 -31.54
C TRP A 169 -12.88 26.35 -32.44
N SER A 170 -11.64 25.92 -32.69
CA SER A 170 -10.64 26.72 -33.42
C SER A 170 -10.89 26.82 -34.93
N SER A 171 -11.41 25.75 -35.55
CA SER A 171 -11.61 25.69 -37.00
C SER A 171 -13.03 26.06 -37.46
N GLY A 172 -14.01 26.08 -36.55
CA GLY A 172 -15.43 26.26 -36.87
C GLY A 172 -16.04 25.16 -37.76
N ALA A 173 -15.27 24.16 -38.15
CA ALA A 173 -15.67 23.08 -39.04
C ALA A 173 -15.51 21.72 -38.33
N PHE A 174 -16.61 20.98 -38.24
CA PHE A 174 -16.62 19.65 -37.64
C PHE A 174 -16.41 18.57 -38.71
N SER A 175 -15.29 17.83 -38.65
CA SER A 175 -15.08 16.63 -39.47
C SER A 175 -14.80 15.41 -38.59
N LEU A 176 -15.86 14.67 -38.28
CA LEU A 176 -15.78 13.42 -37.52
C LEU A 176 -14.86 12.38 -38.20
N ALA A 177 -14.80 12.39 -39.54
CA ALA A 177 -13.97 11.46 -40.31
C ALA A 177 -12.47 11.76 -40.18
N HIS A 178 -12.05 13.04 -40.23
CA HIS A 178 -10.64 13.41 -40.06
C HIS A 178 -10.18 13.18 -38.62
N ALA A 179 -11.02 13.55 -37.65
CA ALA A 179 -10.77 13.28 -36.24
C ALA A 179 -10.62 11.78 -35.93
N GLY A 180 -11.55 10.95 -36.42
CA GLY A 180 -11.50 9.50 -36.25
C GLY A 180 -10.32 8.85 -36.97
N GLY A 181 -9.94 9.37 -38.15
CA GLY A 181 -8.77 8.92 -38.90
C GLY A 181 -7.44 9.20 -38.18
N ASN A 182 -7.26 10.43 -37.67
CA ASN A 182 -6.07 10.80 -36.90
C ASN A 182 -5.95 9.98 -35.60
N LEU A 183 -7.06 9.73 -34.90
CA LEU A 183 -7.09 8.85 -33.73
C LEU A 183 -6.61 7.45 -34.09
N LEU A 184 -7.16 6.84 -35.15
CA LEU A 184 -6.77 5.49 -35.54
C LEU A 184 -5.27 5.41 -35.85
N LEU A 185 -4.72 6.43 -36.49
CA LEU A 185 -3.28 6.54 -36.73
C LEU A 185 -2.48 6.67 -35.42
N GLN A 186 -2.91 7.51 -34.48
CA GLN A 186 -2.23 7.66 -33.18
C GLN A 186 -2.29 6.37 -32.35
N MET A 187 -3.42 5.64 -32.37
CA MET A 187 -3.58 4.37 -31.67
C MET A 187 -2.73 3.26 -32.28
N LEU A 188 -2.81 3.07 -33.60
CA LEU A 188 -2.04 2.04 -34.32
C LEU A 188 -0.55 2.34 -34.28
N GLY A 189 -0.16 3.60 -34.43
CA GLY A 189 1.21 4.07 -34.32
C GLY A 189 1.78 3.86 -32.92
N GLY A 190 1.03 4.24 -31.89
CA GLY A 190 1.40 3.99 -30.49
C GLY A 190 1.57 2.49 -30.22
N ALA A 191 0.60 1.67 -30.64
CA ALA A 191 0.68 0.22 -30.48
C ALA A 191 1.90 -0.38 -31.20
N LEU A 192 2.23 0.10 -32.41
CA LEU A 192 3.41 -0.34 -33.14
C LEU A 192 4.71 0.01 -32.41
N VAL A 193 4.83 1.24 -31.89
CA VAL A 193 5.99 1.66 -31.07
C VAL A 193 6.11 0.78 -29.81
N GLY A 194 4.99 0.50 -29.13
CA GLY A 194 4.96 -0.41 -27.99
C GLY A 194 5.45 -1.82 -28.31
N ILE A 195 4.99 -2.40 -29.42
CA ILE A 195 5.45 -3.72 -29.89
C ILE A 195 6.95 -3.71 -30.18
N VAL A 196 7.43 -2.71 -30.93
CA VAL A 196 8.84 -2.61 -31.33
C VAL A 196 9.75 -2.47 -30.11
N THR A 197 9.39 -1.59 -29.18
CA THR A 197 10.18 -1.34 -27.96
C THR A 197 10.21 -2.54 -27.02
N ALA A 198 9.09 -3.25 -26.85
CA ALA A 198 9.05 -4.49 -26.07
C ALA A 198 9.89 -5.61 -26.70
N LEU A 199 9.83 -5.78 -28.03
CA LEU A 199 10.67 -6.75 -28.74
C LEU A 199 12.16 -6.40 -28.65
N LEU A 200 12.49 -5.11 -28.76
CA LEU A 200 13.87 -4.62 -28.58
C LEU A 200 14.37 -4.90 -27.16
N ASN A 201 13.56 -4.61 -26.14
CA ASN A 201 13.90 -4.88 -24.74
C ASN A 201 14.16 -6.38 -24.51
N ARG A 202 13.29 -7.23 -25.04
CA ARG A 202 13.48 -8.69 -24.98
C ARG A 202 14.73 -9.16 -25.72
N TRP A 203 15.04 -8.55 -26.86
CA TRP A 203 16.25 -8.85 -27.63
C TRP A 203 17.51 -8.45 -26.85
N VAL A 204 17.53 -7.26 -26.24
CA VAL A 204 18.61 -6.79 -25.36
C VAL A 204 18.78 -7.73 -24.16
N HIS A 205 17.69 -8.04 -23.44
CA HIS A 205 17.70 -8.99 -22.32
C HIS A 205 18.33 -10.33 -22.70
N ASN A 206 17.91 -10.93 -23.82
CA ASN A 206 18.46 -12.20 -24.32
C ASN A 206 19.96 -12.11 -24.64
N ILE A 207 20.42 -10.96 -25.15
CA ILE A 207 21.85 -10.72 -25.41
C ILE A 207 22.63 -10.67 -24.11
N LEU A 208 22.21 -9.86 -23.13
CA LEU A 208 22.96 -9.76 -21.88
C LEU A 208 22.98 -11.11 -21.15
N MET A 209 21.89 -11.87 -21.17
CA MET A 209 21.83 -13.24 -20.62
C MET A 209 22.85 -14.16 -21.30
N ARG A 210 22.98 -14.07 -22.62
CA ARG A 210 23.96 -14.86 -23.39
C ARG A 210 25.42 -14.53 -23.02
N PHE A 211 25.70 -13.29 -22.63
CA PHE A 211 27.02 -12.83 -22.21
C PHE A 211 27.27 -12.94 -20.70
N GLN A 212 26.35 -13.52 -19.92
CA GLN A 212 26.39 -13.54 -18.45
C GLN A 212 26.59 -12.16 -17.83
N ALA A 213 26.07 -11.12 -18.51
CA ALA A 213 26.23 -9.72 -18.14
C ALA A 213 24.96 -9.13 -17.47
N VAL A 214 24.01 -9.98 -17.04
CA VAL A 214 22.83 -9.57 -16.28
C VAL A 214 23.01 -9.98 -14.82
N ASP A 215 23.08 -8.99 -13.95
CA ASP A 215 22.74 -9.11 -12.54
C ASP A 215 21.34 -8.53 -12.29
N VAL A 216 20.86 -8.64 -11.05
CA VAL A 216 19.54 -8.12 -10.65
C VAL A 216 19.38 -6.63 -11.00
N ALA A 217 20.45 -5.84 -10.87
CA ALA A 217 20.44 -4.41 -11.15
C ALA A 217 20.26 -4.11 -12.64
N GLY A 218 20.93 -4.84 -13.53
CA GLY A 218 20.78 -4.69 -14.98
C GLY A 218 19.35 -4.98 -15.45
N GLU A 219 18.72 -6.04 -14.92
CA GLU A 219 17.33 -6.36 -15.25
C GLU A 219 16.37 -5.27 -14.78
N LEU A 220 16.54 -4.80 -13.54
CA LEU A 220 15.75 -3.71 -12.98
C LEU A 220 15.84 -2.43 -13.83
N LEU A 221 17.04 -2.07 -14.30
CA LEU A 221 17.22 -0.88 -15.13
C LEU A 221 16.56 -1.02 -16.51
N LEU A 222 16.65 -2.20 -17.14
CA LEU A 222 15.94 -2.48 -18.39
C LEU A 222 14.43 -2.44 -18.21
N GLU A 223 13.95 -2.84 -17.03
CA GLU A 223 12.53 -2.86 -16.69
C GLU A 223 11.97 -1.47 -16.40
N LEU A 224 12.61 -0.71 -15.53
CA LEU A 224 12.21 0.64 -15.17
C LEU A 224 12.41 1.63 -16.34
N GLY A 225 13.41 1.40 -17.19
CA GLY A 225 13.70 2.24 -18.35
C GLY A 225 12.75 2.04 -19.53
N LEU A 226 12.11 0.87 -19.66
CA LEU A 226 11.23 0.55 -20.78
C LEU A 226 10.04 1.52 -20.93
N PRO A 227 9.21 1.79 -19.90
CA PRO A 227 8.07 2.70 -20.05
C PRO A 227 8.49 4.12 -20.46
N LEU A 228 9.61 4.62 -19.91
CA LEU A 228 10.16 5.93 -20.26
C LEU A 228 10.59 5.99 -21.72
N LEU A 229 11.38 5.02 -22.16
CA LEU A 229 11.87 4.93 -23.53
C LEU A 229 10.70 4.80 -24.52
N THR A 230 9.72 3.95 -24.21
CA THR A 230 8.55 3.75 -25.06
C THR A 230 7.69 5.00 -25.18
N PHE A 231 7.47 5.73 -24.07
CA PHE A 231 6.71 6.97 -24.07
C PHE A 231 7.39 8.05 -24.93
N PHE A 232 8.66 8.35 -24.65
CA PHE A 232 9.38 9.40 -25.38
C PHE A 232 9.54 9.10 -26.87
N LEU A 233 9.75 7.83 -27.24
CA LEU A 233 9.81 7.45 -28.65
C LEU A 233 8.45 7.66 -29.35
N ALA A 234 7.34 7.33 -28.68
CA ALA A 234 6.01 7.53 -29.25
C ALA A 234 5.68 9.03 -29.44
N GLU A 235 6.04 9.88 -28.48
CA GLU A 235 5.87 11.33 -28.59
C GLU A 235 6.69 11.93 -29.75
N GLU A 236 7.92 11.47 -29.97
CA GLU A 236 8.77 11.88 -31.11
C GLU A 236 8.14 11.51 -32.46
N PHE A 237 7.40 10.40 -32.52
CA PHE A 237 6.62 10.01 -33.71
C PHE A 237 5.23 10.66 -33.77
N HIS A 238 4.87 11.54 -32.82
CA HIS A 238 3.56 12.16 -32.68
C HIS A 238 2.39 11.15 -32.62
N VAL A 239 2.64 10.00 -31.99
CA VAL A 239 1.63 8.96 -31.73
C VAL A 239 1.39 8.83 -30.22
N SER A 240 0.36 8.09 -29.81
CA SER A 240 -0.02 8.04 -28.40
C SER A 240 1.03 7.33 -27.54
N GLY A 241 1.74 8.08 -26.68
CA GLY A 241 2.69 7.55 -25.71
C GLY A 241 2.07 6.60 -24.70
N ILE A 242 0.88 6.93 -24.19
CA ILE A 242 0.15 6.08 -23.23
C ILE A 242 -0.15 4.71 -23.84
N ILE A 243 -0.69 4.65 -25.06
CA ILE A 243 -0.98 3.36 -25.74
C ILE A 243 0.30 2.57 -25.99
N ALA A 244 1.38 3.24 -26.41
CA ALA A 244 2.66 2.57 -26.64
C ALA A 244 3.15 1.86 -25.38
N VAL A 245 3.07 2.54 -24.23
CA VAL A 245 3.47 2.02 -22.93
C VAL A 245 2.57 0.89 -22.45
N VAL A 246 1.24 1.01 -22.60
CA VAL A 246 0.29 -0.08 -22.29
C VAL A 246 0.63 -1.35 -23.08
N VAL A 247 0.84 -1.20 -24.39
CA VAL A 247 1.14 -2.34 -25.27
C VAL A 247 2.49 -2.96 -24.92
N ALA A 248 3.48 -2.15 -24.56
CA ALA A 248 4.77 -2.66 -24.08
C ALA A 248 4.63 -3.43 -22.75
N GLY A 249 3.81 -2.94 -21.82
CA GLY A 249 3.52 -3.62 -20.54
C GLY A 249 2.84 -4.97 -20.73
N ILE A 250 1.78 -5.02 -21.56
CA ILE A 250 1.06 -6.26 -21.91
C ILE A 250 2.01 -7.32 -22.49
N LEU A 251 2.93 -6.92 -23.38
CA LEU A 251 3.88 -7.85 -24.00
C LEU A 251 4.97 -8.31 -23.03
N LYS A 252 5.23 -7.57 -21.95
CA LYS A 252 6.21 -7.92 -20.92
C LYS A 252 5.66 -8.87 -19.85
N ALA A 253 4.35 -8.93 -19.67
CA ALA A 253 3.66 -9.71 -18.64
C ALA A 253 4.31 -11.08 -18.32
N SER A 254 4.51 -11.35 -17.03
CA SER A 254 5.35 -12.43 -16.47
C SER A 254 5.00 -13.85 -16.93
N ARG A 255 3.76 -14.09 -17.40
CA ARG A 255 3.26 -15.36 -17.97
C ARG A 255 4.07 -15.91 -19.16
N PHE A 256 5.04 -15.14 -19.67
CA PHE A 256 5.93 -15.56 -20.76
C PHE A 256 7.38 -15.88 -20.30
N ARG A 257 7.71 -15.80 -19.01
CA ARG A 257 9.07 -16.08 -18.48
C ARG A 257 9.25 -17.59 -18.23
N ARG A 258 10.45 -18.13 -18.56
CA ARG A 258 10.91 -19.42 -18.00
C ARG A 258 11.34 -19.17 -16.55
N ILE A 259 11.44 -20.22 -15.72
CA ILE A 259 11.71 -20.08 -14.28
C ILE A 259 12.99 -20.85 -13.94
N ASN A 260 14.07 -20.11 -13.70
CA ASN A 260 15.31 -20.54 -13.05
C ASN A 260 15.42 -19.89 -11.65
N PRO A 261 16.21 -20.44 -10.70
CA PRO A 261 16.35 -19.86 -9.35
C PRO A 261 16.82 -18.40 -9.33
N LEU A 262 17.75 -18.03 -10.22
CA LEU A 262 18.20 -16.65 -10.39
C LEU A 262 17.08 -15.74 -10.91
N GLU A 263 16.22 -16.25 -11.79
CA GLU A 263 15.06 -15.51 -12.30
C GLU A 263 13.99 -15.31 -11.21
N ALA A 264 13.89 -16.23 -10.23
CA ALA A 264 13.01 -16.09 -9.07
C ALA A 264 13.49 -15.00 -8.09
N GLU A 265 14.80 -14.93 -7.79
CA GLU A 265 15.38 -13.88 -6.93
C GLU A 265 15.28 -12.49 -7.59
N VAL A 266 15.54 -12.42 -8.90
CA VAL A 266 15.35 -11.22 -9.70
C VAL A 266 13.88 -10.78 -9.67
N PHE A 267 12.94 -11.71 -9.87
CA PHE A 267 11.51 -11.42 -9.82
C PHE A 267 11.07 -10.88 -8.45
N GLU A 268 11.47 -11.53 -7.35
CA GLU A 268 11.10 -11.07 -5.99
C GLU A 268 11.65 -9.66 -5.70
N THR A 269 12.88 -9.37 -6.11
CA THR A 269 13.49 -8.04 -5.94
C THR A 269 12.76 -6.99 -6.80
N THR A 270 12.45 -7.31 -8.04
CA THR A 270 11.71 -6.46 -8.98
C THR A 270 10.31 -6.13 -8.45
N GLU A 271 9.61 -7.11 -7.91
CA GLU A 271 8.30 -6.91 -7.28
C GLU A 271 8.38 -5.95 -6.07
N ILE A 272 9.40 -6.07 -5.24
CA ILE A 272 9.60 -5.16 -4.10
C ILE A 272 9.85 -3.73 -4.59
N VAL A 273 10.71 -3.56 -5.61
CA VAL A 273 11.03 -2.25 -6.20
C VAL A 273 9.78 -1.62 -6.83
N TRP A 274 9.02 -2.38 -7.62
CA TRP A 274 7.78 -1.89 -8.22
C TRP A 274 6.73 -1.54 -7.18
N LYS A 275 6.55 -2.33 -6.12
CA LYS A 275 5.62 -1.97 -5.03
C LYS A 275 5.98 -0.63 -4.40
N ALA A 276 7.26 -0.40 -4.13
CA ALA A 276 7.74 0.88 -3.59
C ALA A 276 7.56 2.02 -4.60
N LEU A 277 7.90 1.79 -5.87
CA LEU A 277 7.77 2.79 -6.93
C LEU A 277 6.31 3.15 -7.20
N THR A 278 5.43 2.18 -7.38
CA THR A 278 3.98 2.38 -7.56
C THR A 278 3.36 3.13 -6.39
N PHE A 279 3.77 2.82 -5.14
CA PHE A 279 3.34 3.59 -3.97
C PHE A 279 3.77 5.06 -4.06
N MET A 280 5.03 5.32 -4.43
CA MET A 280 5.55 6.67 -4.61
C MET A 280 4.84 7.41 -5.75
N LEU A 281 4.67 6.78 -6.90
CA LEU A 281 4.04 7.37 -8.08
C LEU A 281 2.56 7.66 -7.83
N ASN A 282 1.79 6.70 -7.31
CA ASN A 282 0.39 6.92 -6.92
C ASN A 282 0.26 8.05 -5.92
N GLY A 283 1.11 8.07 -4.90
CA GLY A 283 1.12 9.17 -3.95
C GLY A 283 1.50 10.50 -4.56
N SER A 284 2.37 10.48 -5.57
CA SER A 284 2.76 11.68 -6.31
C SER A 284 1.59 12.24 -7.10
N VAL A 285 0.85 11.38 -7.78
CA VAL A 285 -0.39 11.70 -8.51
C VAL A 285 -1.38 12.43 -7.59
N PHE A 286 -1.67 11.89 -6.41
CA PHE A 286 -2.63 12.50 -5.48
C PHE A 286 -2.13 13.79 -4.79
N LEU A 287 -0.84 13.87 -4.46
CA LEU A 287 -0.26 15.11 -3.93
C LEU A 287 -0.29 16.23 -4.97
N LEU A 288 0.19 15.96 -6.19
CA LEU A 288 0.17 16.93 -7.30
C LEU A 288 -1.26 17.35 -7.63
N PHE A 289 -2.19 16.39 -7.64
CA PHE A 289 -3.61 16.69 -7.78
C PHE A 289 -4.10 17.68 -6.72
N GLY A 290 -3.79 17.45 -5.43
CA GLY A 290 -4.15 18.39 -4.36
C GLY A 290 -3.54 19.78 -4.53
N ILE A 291 -2.31 19.87 -5.04
CA ILE A 291 -1.62 21.15 -5.31
C ILE A 291 -2.33 21.90 -6.46
N GLU A 292 -2.51 21.23 -7.60
CA GLU A 292 -3.17 21.80 -8.79
C GLU A 292 -4.59 22.30 -8.45
N MET A 293 -5.30 21.58 -7.60
CA MET A 293 -6.63 21.98 -7.15
C MET A 293 -6.67 23.36 -6.50
N VAL A 294 -5.65 23.73 -5.72
CA VAL A 294 -5.57 25.07 -5.10
C VAL A 294 -5.42 26.13 -6.19
N PHE A 295 -4.52 25.90 -7.15
CA PHE A 295 -4.28 26.83 -8.26
C PHE A 295 -5.52 27.02 -9.15
N LEU A 296 -6.32 25.96 -9.35
CA LEU A 296 -7.53 26.03 -10.17
C LEU A 296 -8.74 26.64 -9.45
N VAL A 297 -8.78 26.55 -8.11
CA VAL A 297 -9.95 26.93 -7.31
C VAL A 297 -9.84 28.33 -6.72
N ASP A 298 -8.65 28.72 -6.25
CA ASP A 298 -8.43 29.98 -5.55
C ASP A 298 -8.84 31.23 -6.36
N PRO A 299 -8.52 31.34 -7.68
CA PRO A 299 -8.90 32.51 -8.48
C PRO A 299 -10.43 32.69 -8.65
N ILE A 300 -11.19 31.60 -8.55
CA ILE A 300 -12.65 31.63 -8.73
C ILE A 300 -13.37 31.91 -7.40
N LEU A 301 -12.91 31.31 -6.30
CA LEU A 301 -13.49 31.55 -4.98
C LEU A 301 -13.24 32.97 -4.45
N THR A 302 -12.15 33.61 -4.87
CA THR A 302 -11.81 34.98 -4.47
C THR A 302 -12.42 36.05 -5.39
N SER A 303 -12.94 35.65 -6.57
CA SER A 303 -13.53 36.57 -7.53
C SER A 303 -14.96 36.95 -7.15
N PRO A 304 -15.32 38.25 -7.11
CA PRO A 304 -16.69 38.70 -6.85
C PRO A 304 -17.63 38.51 -8.04
N VAL A 305 -17.12 38.08 -9.20
CA VAL A 305 -17.88 37.91 -10.45
C VAL A 305 -18.72 36.63 -10.43
N TYR A 306 -18.27 35.61 -9.70
CA TYR A 306 -18.90 34.30 -9.69
C TYR A 306 -19.65 34.05 -8.37
N ASP A 307 -20.89 33.58 -8.47
CA ASP A 307 -21.63 33.11 -7.30
C ASP A 307 -21.11 31.73 -6.87
N THR A 308 -20.41 31.68 -5.74
CA THR A 308 -19.83 30.46 -5.18
C THR A 308 -20.88 29.38 -4.92
N VAL A 309 -22.08 29.76 -4.48
CA VAL A 309 -23.15 28.81 -4.15
C VAL A 309 -23.68 28.14 -5.42
N LEU A 310 -23.89 28.93 -6.47
CA LEU A 310 -24.30 28.43 -7.79
C LEU A 310 -23.25 27.47 -8.35
N LEU A 311 -21.96 27.82 -8.28
CA LEU A 311 -20.87 27.00 -8.79
C LEU A 311 -20.74 25.67 -8.05
N LEU A 312 -20.82 25.68 -6.71
CA LEU A 312 -20.83 24.44 -5.92
C LEU A 312 -22.06 23.58 -6.23
N GLY A 313 -23.24 24.20 -6.38
CA GLY A 313 -24.45 23.50 -6.81
C GLY A 313 -24.29 22.86 -8.20
N LEU A 314 -23.64 23.57 -9.14
CA LEU A 314 -23.36 23.06 -10.48
C LEU A 314 -22.35 21.90 -10.45
N CYS A 315 -21.29 21.98 -9.65
CA CYS A 315 -20.36 20.87 -9.45
C CYS A 315 -21.10 19.62 -8.92
N LEU A 316 -21.93 19.77 -7.88
CA LEU A 316 -22.73 18.66 -7.36
C LEU A 316 -23.70 18.09 -8.40
N ALA A 317 -24.37 18.94 -9.16
CA ALA A 317 -25.28 18.51 -10.22
C ALA A 317 -24.56 17.76 -11.35
N LEU A 318 -23.40 18.25 -11.79
CA LEU A 318 -22.57 17.59 -12.80
C LEU A 318 -22.02 16.26 -12.30
N THR A 319 -21.56 16.18 -11.05
CA THR A 319 -21.11 14.90 -10.44
C THR A 319 -22.25 13.90 -10.34
N ALA A 320 -23.44 14.32 -9.88
CA ALA A 320 -24.62 13.46 -9.82
C ALA A 320 -25.04 12.97 -11.22
N LEU A 321 -25.01 13.86 -12.20
CA LEU A 321 -25.32 13.53 -13.59
C LEU A 321 -24.31 12.55 -14.19
N LEU A 322 -23.03 12.73 -13.92
CA LEU A 322 -21.94 11.83 -14.37
C LEU A 322 -22.18 10.39 -13.90
N PHE A 323 -22.44 10.20 -12.60
CA PHE A 323 -22.78 8.87 -12.08
C PHE A 323 -24.14 8.36 -12.58
N GLY A 324 -25.12 9.25 -12.76
CA GLY A 324 -26.43 8.92 -13.31
C GLY A 324 -26.37 8.41 -14.75
N ILE A 325 -25.62 9.08 -15.63
CA ILE A 325 -25.39 8.65 -17.01
C ILE A 325 -24.72 7.28 -17.02
N ARG A 326 -23.67 7.09 -16.20
CA ARG A 326 -22.96 5.82 -16.09
C ARG A 326 -23.89 4.69 -15.64
N TYR A 327 -24.71 4.92 -14.61
CA TYR A 327 -25.70 3.96 -14.13
C TYR A 327 -26.71 3.59 -15.22
N VAL A 328 -27.26 4.58 -15.93
CA VAL A 328 -28.21 4.37 -17.02
C VAL A 328 -27.59 3.57 -18.15
N MET A 329 -26.37 3.92 -18.57
CA MET A 329 -25.63 3.21 -19.62
C MET A 329 -25.37 1.74 -19.25
N LEU A 330 -24.85 1.49 -18.04
CA LEU A 330 -24.64 0.12 -17.56
C LEU A 330 -25.97 -0.64 -17.47
N ARG A 331 -27.03 0.00 -16.99
CA ARG A 331 -28.36 -0.63 -16.90
C ARG A 331 -28.94 -0.97 -18.27
N ILE A 332 -28.77 -0.10 -19.27
CA ILE A 332 -29.16 -0.36 -20.67
C ILE A 332 -28.39 -1.59 -21.18
N PHE A 333 -27.07 -1.60 -21.00
CA PHE A 333 -26.22 -2.71 -21.44
C PHE A 333 -26.63 -4.05 -20.82
N TYR A 334 -26.78 -4.09 -19.49
CA TYR A 334 -27.19 -5.31 -18.80
C TYR A 334 -28.62 -5.72 -19.14
N THR A 335 -29.55 -4.79 -19.32
CA THR A 335 -30.93 -5.13 -19.76
C THR A 335 -30.93 -5.76 -21.15
N LEU A 336 -30.14 -5.22 -22.08
CA LEU A 336 -29.99 -5.79 -23.42
C LEU A 336 -29.30 -7.17 -23.41
N GLN A 337 -28.40 -7.43 -22.47
CA GLN A 337 -27.81 -8.75 -22.26
C GLN A 337 -28.75 -9.73 -21.55
N VAL A 338 -29.60 -9.25 -20.64
CA VAL A 338 -30.58 -10.07 -19.90
C VAL A 338 -31.66 -10.67 -20.80
N PHE A 339 -31.96 -10.02 -21.94
CA PHE A 339 -32.74 -10.64 -23.02
C PHE A 339 -32.12 -11.96 -23.53
N PHE A 340 -30.82 -12.19 -23.28
CA PHE A 340 -30.10 -13.39 -23.73
C PHE A 340 -29.60 -14.31 -22.59
N LYS A 341 -29.41 -13.84 -21.33
CA LYS A 341 -29.09 -14.69 -20.15
C LYS A 341 -29.53 -14.06 -18.81
N LYS A 342 -30.10 -14.87 -17.91
CA LYS A 342 -30.44 -14.48 -16.51
C LYS A 342 -29.17 -14.32 -15.67
N GLU A 343 -28.70 -13.10 -15.45
CA GLU A 343 -27.80 -12.77 -14.35
C GLU A 343 -28.45 -11.71 -13.46
N LYS A 344 -28.48 -11.97 -12.14
CA LYS A 344 -28.82 -10.99 -11.11
C LYS A 344 -27.50 -10.41 -10.60
N GLY A 345 -27.39 -9.09 -10.61
CA GLY A 345 -26.22 -8.40 -10.07
C GLY A 345 -26.45 -6.90 -9.93
N GLU A 346 -27.50 -6.49 -9.19
CA GLU A 346 -27.69 -5.06 -8.88
C GLU A 346 -26.51 -4.48 -8.09
N GLN A 347 -25.82 -5.31 -7.30
CA GLN A 347 -24.59 -4.92 -6.59
C GLN A 347 -23.42 -4.67 -7.56
N ASP A 348 -23.15 -5.57 -8.51
CA ASP A 348 -22.12 -5.36 -9.54
C ASP A 348 -22.39 -4.09 -10.36
N LEU A 349 -23.66 -3.81 -10.69
CA LEU A 349 -24.06 -2.58 -11.39
C LEU A 349 -23.70 -1.31 -10.59
N LEU A 350 -24.00 -1.29 -9.29
CA LEU A 350 -23.68 -0.16 -8.42
C LEU A 350 -22.17 -0.02 -8.21
N ILE A 351 -21.47 -1.13 -8.03
CA ILE A 351 -20.01 -1.15 -7.91
C ILE A 351 -19.37 -0.56 -9.19
N LEU A 352 -19.76 -1.03 -10.37
CA LEU A 352 -19.24 -0.52 -11.65
C LEU A 352 -19.57 0.97 -11.85
N THR A 353 -20.72 1.43 -11.34
CA THR A 353 -21.12 2.84 -11.40
C THR A 353 -20.21 3.70 -10.52
N PHE A 354 -20.11 3.38 -9.23
CA PHE A 354 -19.40 4.22 -8.26
C PHE A 354 -17.88 4.03 -8.29
N ALA A 355 -17.38 2.95 -8.89
CA ALA A 355 -15.96 2.75 -9.14
C ALA A 355 -15.43 3.57 -10.32
N GLY A 356 -16.31 4.12 -11.18
CA GLY A 356 -15.95 4.99 -12.30
C GLY A 356 -15.57 6.41 -11.88
N VAL A 357 -14.65 6.51 -10.91
CA VAL A 357 -14.16 7.79 -10.38
C VAL A 357 -13.34 8.54 -11.41
N LYS A 358 -13.37 9.88 -11.32
CA LYS A 358 -12.48 10.76 -12.06
C LYS A 358 -11.21 11.02 -11.26
N GLY A 359 -10.14 11.37 -11.96
CA GLY A 359 -8.86 11.65 -11.32
C GLY A 359 -7.97 12.56 -12.16
N THR A 360 -6.68 12.28 -12.13
CA THR A 360 -5.63 13.16 -12.63
C THR A 360 -5.60 13.33 -14.13
N VAL A 361 -6.03 12.31 -14.87
CA VAL A 361 -6.14 12.40 -16.34
C VAL A 361 -7.15 13.46 -16.76
N SER A 362 -8.27 13.61 -16.03
CA SER A 362 -9.25 14.67 -16.30
C SER A 362 -8.65 16.07 -16.14
N ILE A 363 -7.74 16.24 -15.18
CA ILE A 363 -7.05 17.52 -14.94
C ILE A 363 -5.96 17.78 -15.95
N ALA A 364 -5.12 16.78 -16.23
CA ALA A 364 -4.13 16.88 -17.29
C ALA A 364 -4.79 17.26 -18.63
N THR A 365 -5.95 16.67 -18.93
CA THR A 365 -6.72 16.96 -20.14
C THR A 365 -7.24 18.40 -20.16
N ILE A 366 -7.84 18.90 -19.07
CA ILE A 366 -8.37 20.28 -19.06
C ILE A 366 -7.25 21.33 -19.09
N LEU A 367 -6.06 20.99 -18.59
CA LEU A 367 -4.86 21.83 -18.71
C LEU A 367 -4.33 21.89 -20.14
N LEU A 368 -4.81 21.08 -21.08
CA LEU A 368 -4.53 21.22 -22.51
C LEU A 368 -5.44 22.26 -23.20
N LEU A 369 -6.34 22.91 -22.46
CA LEU A 369 -7.12 24.03 -23.00
C LEU A 369 -6.18 25.12 -23.57
N PRO A 370 -6.50 25.69 -24.75
CA PRO A 370 -5.85 26.89 -25.27
C PRO A 370 -5.80 28.00 -24.22
N GLN A 371 -4.69 28.74 -24.18
CA GLN A 371 -4.48 29.80 -23.18
C GLN A 371 -5.57 30.87 -23.24
N GLU A 372 -6.06 31.19 -24.44
CA GLU A 372 -7.18 32.10 -24.69
C GLU A 372 -8.43 31.69 -23.89
N LEU A 373 -8.80 30.40 -23.94
CA LEU A 373 -9.95 29.87 -23.22
C LEU A 373 -9.72 29.78 -21.70
N LYS A 374 -8.48 29.55 -21.26
CA LYS A 374 -8.13 29.51 -19.83
C LYS A 374 -8.26 30.88 -19.18
N GLU A 375 -7.79 31.92 -19.86
CA GLU A 375 -7.83 33.30 -19.38
C GLU A 375 -9.24 33.88 -19.44
N GLU A 376 -9.99 33.60 -20.51
CA GLU A 376 -11.34 34.12 -20.70
C GLU A 376 -12.39 33.37 -19.86
N TYR A 377 -12.20 32.06 -19.65
CA TYR A 377 -13.17 31.19 -18.97
C TYR A 377 -12.52 30.29 -17.88
N PRO A 378 -11.93 30.88 -16.82
CA PRO A 378 -11.30 30.12 -15.73
C PRO A 378 -12.30 29.22 -14.99
N VAL A 379 -13.60 29.52 -15.09
CA VAL A 379 -14.68 28.69 -14.54
C VAL A 379 -14.68 27.25 -15.09
N LEU A 380 -14.20 27.02 -16.33
CA LEU A 380 -14.11 25.67 -16.91
C LEU A 380 -13.15 24.79 -16.12
N LEU A 381 -12.00 25.35 -15.73
CA LEU A 381 -10.99 24.66 -14.92
C LEU A 381 -11.54 24.34 -13.54
N PHE A 382 -12.20 25.31 -12.89
CA PHE A 382 -12.85 25.11 -11.60
C PHE A 382 -13.89 23.98 -11.63
N LEU A 383 -14.73 23.93 -12.67
CA LEU A 383 -15.77 22.91 -12.78
C LEU A 383 -15.18 21.51 -12.96
N VAL A 384 -14.17 21.34 -13.81
CA VAL A 384 -13.50 20.04 -13.97
C VAL A 384 -12.81 19.62 -12.68
N ALA A 385 -12.10 20.55 -12.04
CA ALA A 385 -11.40 20.33 -10.78
C ALA A 385 -12.38 19.90 -9.66
N GLY A 386 -13.46 20.67 -9.48
CA GLY A 386 -14.50 20.41 -8.48
C GLY A 386 -15.26 19.10 -8.73
N VAL A 387 -15.67 18.83 -9.97
CA VAL A 387 -16.35 17.57 -10.33
C VAL A 387 -15.42 16.37 -10.14
N THR A 388 -14.13 16.51 -10.44
CA THR A 388 -13.13 15.46 -10.25
C THR A 388 -12.97 15.11 -8.78
N ILE A 389 -12.80 16.10 -7.89
CA ILE A 389 -12.74 15.85 -6.44
C ILE A 389 -14.02 15.21 -5.94
N LEU A 390 -15.18 15.78 -6.29
CA LEU A 390 -16.46 15.25 -5.81
C LEU A 390 -16.70 13.82 -6.30
N SER A 391 -16.30 13.49 -7.53
CA SER A 391 -16.35 12.14 -8.06
C SER A 391 -15.46 11.19 -7.25
N PHE A 392 -14.21 11.58 -6.99
CA PHE A 392 -13.26 10.81 -6.19
C PHE A 392 -13.78 10.58 -4.76
N LEU A 393 -14.26 11.64 -4.09
CA LEU A 393 -14.84 11.57 -2.74
C LEU A 393 -16.10 10.70 -2.71
N THR A 394 -16.94 10.76 -3.75
CA THR A 394 -18.12 9.90 -3.86
C THR A 394 -17.72 8.44 -3.93
N GLY A 395 -16.74 8.09 -4.77
CA GLY A 395 -16.20 6.72 -4.82
C GLY A 395 -15.64 6.27 -3.47
N LEU A 396 -14.89 7.15 -2.80
CA LEU A 396 -14.31 6.90 -1.47
C LEU A 396 -15.36 6.57 -0.39
N LEU A 397 -16.50 7.27 -0.41
CA LEU A 397 -17.55 7.16 0.60
C LEU A 397 -18.56 6.05 0.28
N VAL A 398 -18.83 5.81 -1.00
CA VAL A 398 -19.89 4.88 -1.43
C VAL A 398 -19.37 3.44 -1.59
N LEU A 399 -18.16 3.25 -2.15
CA LEU A 399 -17.58 1.92 -2.36
C LEU A 399 -17.45 1.07 -1.07
N PRO A 400 -17.03 1.60 0.10
CA PRO A 400 -16.97 0.82 1.34
C PRO A 400 -18.31 0.22 1.77
N ASN A 401 -19.42 0.84 1.40
CA ASN A 401 -20.76 0.38 1.78
C ASN A 401 -21.32 -0.65 0.78
N LEU A 402 -20.75 -0.74 -0.42
CA LEU A 402 -21.19 -1.62 -1.50
C LEU A 402 -20.31 -2.86 -1.66
N ALA A 403 -19.00 -2.70 -1.43
CA ALA A 403 -18.03 -3.78 -1.51
C ALA A 403 -17.79 -4.36 -0.12
N GLU A 404 -17.63 -5.69 -0.04
CA GLU A 404 -17.22 -6.31 1.21
C GLU A 404 -15.82 -5.80 1.57
N PRO A 405 -15.59 -5.38 2.84
CA PRO A 405 -14.24 -5.03 3.27
C PRO A 405 -13.33 -6.21 2.98
N ASN A 406 -12.09 -5.94 2.53
CA ASN A 406 -11.09 -6.98 2.32
C ASN A 406 -10.73 -7.61 3.67
N ARG A 407 -11.59 -8.51 4.13
CA ARG A 407 -11.36 -9.39 5.26
C ARG A 407 -10.53 -10.52 4.68
N GLU A 408 -9.23 -10.42 4.84
CA GLU A 408 -8.50 -11.63 5.19
C GLU A 408 -9.09 -12.08 6.53
N GLU A 409 -10.23 -12.78 6.50
CA GLU A 409 -10.53 -13.73 7.58
C GLU A 409 -9.41 -14.75 7.44
N ALA A 410 -8.33 -14.47 8.16
CA ALA A 410 -7.18 -15.31 8.15
C ALA A 410 -7.60 -16.57 8.91
N ASP A 411 -7.97 -17.59 8.15
CA ASP A 411 -8.21 -18.92 8.67
C ASP A 411 -6.86 -19.54 9.01
N HIS A 412 -6.32 -19.11 10.14
CA HIS A 412 -5.10 -19.61 10.73
C HIS A 412 -5.34 -20.91 11.48
N LEU A 413 -6.57 -21.44 11.57
CA LEU A 413 -6.86 -22.65 12.35
C LEU A 413 -5.94 -23.80 11.95
N MET A 414 -5.71 -23.95 10.65
CA MET A 414 -4.87 -25.00 10.12
C MET A 414 -3.39 -24.74 10.33
N GLU A 415 -2.95 -23.49 10.19
CA GLU A 415 -1.58 -23.09 10.51
C GLU A 415 -1.28 -23.30 12.01
N ILE A 416 -2.21 -22.94 12.89
CA ILE A 416 -2.14 -23.19 14.34
C ILE A 416 -2.06 -24.68 14.63
N ALA A 417 -2.87 -25.52 13.97
CA ALA A 417 -2.82 -26.98 14.14
C ALA A 417 -1.45 -27.54 13.75
N ILE A 418 -0.94 -27.14 12.58
CA ILE A 418 0.39 -27.52 12.08
C ILE A 418 1.49 -27.12 13.07
N LEU A 419 1.50 -25.86 13.52
CA LEU A 419 2.52 -25.38 14.46
C LEU A 419 2.41 -26.05 15.84
N THR A 420 1.20 -26.38 16.29
CA THR A 420 0.97 -27.12 17.54
C THR A 420 1.58 -28.52 17.47
N ASP A 421 1.43 -29.22 16.33
CA ASP A 421 2.01 -30.54 16.15
C ASP A 421 3.55 -30.48 16.03
N VAL A 422 4.07 -29.46 15.36
CA VAL A 422 5.52 -29.19 15.31
C VAL A 422 6.06 -28.93 16.72
N MET A 423 5.36 -28.12 17.54
CA MET A 423 5.75 -27.85 18.93
C MET A 423 5.76 -29.12 19.78
N LYS A 424 4.71 -29.96 19.72
CA LYS A 424 4.68 -31.25 20.43
C LYS A 424 5.86 -32.15 20.05
N GLN A 425 6.22 -32.16 18.76
CA GLN A 425 7.36 -32.92 18.29
C GLN A 425 8.67 -32.36 18.85
N LEU A 426 8.86 -31.04 18.83
CA LEU A 426 10.04 -30.37 19.40
C LEU A 426 10.15 -30.58 20.93
N GLU A 427 9.02 -30.56 21.66
CA GLU A 427 8.97 -30.85 23.10
C GLU A 427 9.37 -32.29 23.40
N SER A 428 8.95 -33.26 22.57
CA SER A 428 9.34 -34.66 22.75
C SER A 428 10.86 -34.86 22.61
N GLU A 429 11.53 -34.05 21.78
CA GLU A 429 12.98 -34.07 21.60
C GLU A 429 13.75 -33.45 22.78
N LEU A 430 13.11 -32.54 23.52
CA LEU A 430 13.69 -31.92 24.72
C LEU A 430 14.07 -32.96 25.78
N TYR A 431 13.29 -34.04 25.88
CA TYR A 431 13.56 -35.16 26.79
C TYR A 431 14.82 -35.96 26.41
N GLN A 432 15.27 -35.88 25.15
CA GLN A 432 16.35 -36.71 24.60
C GLN A 432 17.63 -35.91 24.30
N SER A 433 17.57 -34.58 24.22
CA SER A 433 18.69 -33.73 23.82
C SER A 433 19.62 -33.35 24.98
N GLN A 434 20.94 -33.36 24.71
CA GLN A 434 21.95 -32.82 25.63
C GLN A 434 22.02 -31.28 25.62
N SER A 435 21.60 -30.64 24.52
CA SER A 435 21.57 -29.17 24.39
C SER A 435 20.13 -28.67 24.56
N LYS A 436 19.73 -28.45 25.82
CA LYS A 436 18.37 -28.00 26.15
C LYS A 436 18.15 -26.52 25.79
N THR A 437 19.18 -25.68 25.94
CA THR A 437 19.06 -24.22 25.75
C THR A 437 18.66 -23.83 24.32
N SER A 438 19.30 -24.40 23.30
CA SER A 438 18.95 -24.09 21.89
C SER A 438 17.54 -24.52 21.53
N LEU A 439 17.10 -25.70 22.00
CA LEU A 439 15.75 -26.20 21.75
C LEU A 439 14.69 -25.37 22.46
N TYR A 440 14.96 -24.91 23.69
CA TYR A 440 14.08 -23.98 24.38
C TYR A 440 13.90 -22.67 23.62
N LEU A 441 14.97 -22.07 23.08
CA LEU A 441 14.85 -20.85 22.26
C LEU A 441 14.01 -21.06 21.00
N VAL A 442 14.08 -22.25 20.39
CA VAL A 442 13.23 -22.62 19.25
C VAL A 442 11.77 -22.76 19.70
N LEU A 443 11.50 -23.46 20.80
CA LEU A 443 10.15 -23.60 21.37
C LEU A 443 9.55 -22.24 21.72
N ASP A 444 10.32 -21.35 22.33
CA ASP A 444 9.89 -19.99 22.68
C ASP A 444 9.53 -19.20 21.39
N ASN A 445 10.28 -19.39 20.30
CA ASN A 445 9.97 -18.78 18.99
C ASN A 445 8.67 -19.30 18.36
N TYR A 446 8.43 -20.61 18.41
CA TYR A 446 7.21 -21.21 17.90
C TYR A 446 5.99 -20.87 18.77
N ASN A 447 6.16 -20.82 20.09
CA ASN A 447 5.12 -20.39 21.01
C ASN A 447 4.72 -18.94 20.74
N ASP A 448 5.69 -18.03 20.57
CA ASP A 448 5.43 -16.64 20.16
C ASP A 448 4.60 -16.56 18.86
N ARG A 449 4.94 -17.38 17.84
CA ARG A 449 4.18 -17.45 16.58
C ARG A 449 2.75 -17.95 16.81
N LEU A 450 2.60 -19.02 17.60
CA LEU A 450 1.31 -19.63 17.90
C LEU A 450 0.38 -18.66 18.63
N VAL A 451 0.86 -17.97 19.67
CA VAL A 451 0.08 -16.95 20.39
C VAL A 451 -0.40 -15.85 19.44
N ASN A 452 0.47 -15.33 18.59
CA ASN A 452 0.10 -14.29 17.63
C ASN A 452 -0.98 -14.78 16.65
N LEU A 453 -0.87 -16.01 16.15
CA LEU A 453 -1.85 -16.60 15.24
C LEU A 453 -3.17 -16.89 15.94
N THR A 454 -3.15 -17.40 17.17
CA THR A 454 -4.36 -17.65 17.97
C THR A 454 -5.10 -16.34 18.23
N ILE A 455 -4.41 -15.28 18.65
CA ILE A 455 -5.05 -13.97 18.83
C ILE A 455 -5.53 -13.39 17.49
N ALA A 456 -4.79 -13.59 16.40
CA ALA A 456 -5.20 -13.14 15.07
C ALA A 456 -6.45 -13.89 14.53
N GLN A 457 -6.64 -15.15 14.93
CA GLN A 457 -7.81 -15.96 14.62
C GLN A 457 -9.07 -15.48 15.38
N GLU A 458 -8.89 -14.90 16.56
CA GLU A 458 -9.98 -14.42 17.39
C GLU A 458 -10.64 -13.14 16.82
N GLY A 459 -11.86 -12.86 17.28
CA GLY A 459 -12.61 -11.68 16.86
C GLY A 459 -11.90 -10.36 17.21
N LYS A 460 -12.22 -9.29 16.46
CA LYS A 460 -11.62 -7.95 16.65
C LYS A 460 -11.67 -7.48 18.11
N THR A 461 -12.76 -7.75 18.84
CA THR A 461 -12.88 -7.40 20.25
C THR A 461 -11.76 -8.04 21.08
N ILE A 462 -11.53 -9.34 20.96
CA ILE A 462 -10.46 -10.04 21.71
C ILE A 462 -9.07 -9.50 21.32
N GLN A 463 -8.88 -9.15 20.05
CA GLN A 463 -7.63 -8.49 19.62
C GLN A 463 -7.45 -7.09 20.24
N GLU A 464 -8.52 -6.31 20.38
CA GLU A 464 -8.53 -5.00 21.08
C GLU A 464 -8.16 -5.20 22.55
N GLU A 465 -8.83 -6.13 23.22
CA GLU A 465 -8.59 -6.47 24.62
C GLU A 465 -7.16 -6.97 24.86
N TRP A 466 -6.64 -7.89 24.03
CA TRP A 466 -5.26 -8.38 24.13
C TRP A 466 -4.26 -7.23 24.07
N THR A 467 -4.50 -6.29 23.16
CA THR A 467 -3.61 -5.15 22.95
C THR A 467 -3.64 -4.21 24.15
N ASP A 468 -4.81 -3.95 24.72
CA ASP A 468 -4.97 -3.15 25.94
C ASP A 468 -4.26 -3.79 27.14
N LEU A 469 -4.41 -5.11 27.33
CA LEU A 469 -3.73 -5.86 28.39
C LEU A 469 -2.20 -5.84 28.23
N MET A 470 -1.69 -5.98 26.99
CA MET A 470 -0.25 -5.86 26.73
C MET A 470 0.29 -4.44 27.00
N LEU A 471 -0.52 -3.40 26.75
CA LEU A 471 -0.14 -2.01 27.09
C LEU A 471 -0.13 -1.77 28.60
N LEU A 472 -1.10 -2.32 29.33
CA LEU A 472 -1.10 -2.32 30.79
C LEU A 472 0.18 -2.97 31.32
N ILE A 473 0.49 -4.17 30.84
CA ILE A 473 1.71 -4.89 31.21
C ILE A 473 2.95 -4.05 30.90
N LEU A 474 3.04 -3.45 29.72
CA LEU A 474 4.16 -2.58 29.34
C LEU A 474 4.29 -1.37 30.27
N SER A 475 3.17 -0.80 30.72
CA SER A 475 3.21 0.34 31.66
C SER A 475 3.73 -0.06 33.03
N VAL A 476 3.21 -1.15 33.61
CA VAL A 476 3.66 -1.65 34.92
C VAL A 476 5.15 -2.03 34.87
N GLU A 477 5.55 -2.74 33.82
CA GLU A 477 6.95 -3.13 33.62
C GLU A 477 7.90 -1.94 33.47
N ASN A 478 7.46 -0.89 32.77
CA ASN A 478 8.26 0.32 32.60
C ASN A 478 8.34 1.12 33.91
N ASP A 479 7.24 1.24 34.65
CA ASP A 479 7.23 1.97 35.92
C ASP A 479 8.07 1.25 36.99
N GLY A 480 7.99 -0.08 37.07
CA GLY A 480 8.85 -0.89 37.94
C GLY A 480 10.33 -0.79 37.58
N LEU A 481 10.67 -0.81 36.28
CA LEU A 481 12.05 -0.62 35.81
C LEU A 481 12.63 0.74 36.25
N GLU A 482 11.87 1.82 36.03
CA GLU A 482 12.33 3.16 36.40
C GLU A 482 12.46 3.30 37.92
N GLN A 483 11.51 2.76 38.69
CA GLN A 483 11.59 2.80 40.15
C GLN A 483 12.80 2.02 40.68
N ALA A 484 13.03 0.79 40.21
CA ALA A 484 14.18 -0.01 40.63
C ALA A 484 15.52 0.65 40.27
N TYR A 485 15.56 1.41 39.16
CA TYR A 485 16.75 2.18 38.78
C TYR A 485 16.93 3.43 39.64
N GLU A 486 15.86 4.16 39.94
CA GLU A 486 15.88 5.33 40.82
C GLU A 486 16.27 4.97 42.26
N ASP A 487 15.87 3.77 42.73
CA ASP A 487 16.16 3.24 44.05
C ASP A 487 17.55 2.55 44.15
N ASP A 488 18.39 2.64 43.11
CA ASP A 488 19.72 2.01 43.00
C ASP A 488 19.71 0.46 43.20
N GLN A 489 18.57 -0.20 42.93
CA GLN A 489 18.41 -1.65 43.08
C GLN A 489 18.95 -2.45 41.90
N ILE A 490 19.05 -1.82 40.73
CA ILE A 490 19.59 -2.44 39.51
C ILE A 490 20.75 -1.64 38.96
N SER A 491 21.74 -2.32 38.39
CA SER A 491 22.86 -1.65 37.73
C SER A 491 22.45 -0.98 36.41
N GLU A 492 23.26 -0.02 35.94
CA GLU A 492 23.08 0.59 34.61
C GLU A 492 23.06 -0.47 33.48
N ARG A 493 23.79 -1.58 33.62
CA ARG A 493 23.81 -2.67 32.64
C ARG A 493 22.51 -3.46 32.64
N ALA A 494 22.01 -3.80 33.84
CA ALA A 494 20.73 -4.46 34.05
C ALA A 494 19.58 -3.61 33.48
N TYR A 495 19.57 -2.30 33.77
CA TYR A 495 18.59 -1.36 33.22
C TYR A 495 18.52 -1.39 31.69
N PHE A 496 19.67 -1.32 31.00
CA PHE A 496 19.67 -1.38 29.52
C PHE A 496 19.24 -2.74 28.96
N ALA A 497 19.57 -3.83 29.65
CA ALA A 497 19.12 -5.17 29.26
C ALA A 497 17.60 -5.29 29.35
N TYR A 498 17.00 -4.81 30.43
CA TYR A 498 15.54 -4.79 30.61
C TYR A 498 14.84 -3.82 29.65
N GLN A 499 15.41 -2.63 29.42
CA GLN A 499 14.88 -1.67 28.47
C GLN A 499 14.84 -2.24 27.03
N ARG A 500 15.77 -3.13 26.68
CA ARG A 500 15.74 -3.88 25.41
C ARG A 500 14.58 -4.87 25.36
N TYR A 501 14.29 -5.56 26.47
CA TYR A 501 13.12 -6.42 26.62
C TYR A 501 11.82 -5.62 26.41
N LEU A 502 11.66 -4.47 27.07
CA LEU A 502 10.47 -3.61 26.90
C LEU A 502 10.28 -3.12 25.46
N ARG A 503 11.36 -2.71 24.79
CA ARG A 503 11.31 -2.32 23.36
C ARG A 503 10.97 -3.49 22.43
N ALA A 504 11.36 -4.72 22.79
CA ALA A 504 10.99 -5.90 22.03
C ALA A 504 9.49 -6.22 22.21
N MET A 505 8.97 -6.10 23.43
CA MET A 505 7.55 -6.26 23.72
C MET A 505 6.69 -5.21 23.01
N GLU A 506 7.06 -3.92 23.10
CA GLU A 506 6.35 -2.82 22.43
C GLU A 506 6.26 -2.97 20.91
N ARG A 507 7.29 -3.54 20.27
CA ARG A 507 7.30 -3.78 18.82
C ARG A 507 6.31 -4.87 18.38
N ARG A 508 5.89 -5.75 19.29
CA ARG A 508 4.95 -6.86 19.03
C ARG A 508 3.50 -6.46 19.21
N ILE A 509 3.22 -5.42 19.99
CA ILE A 509 1.87 -4.91 20.24
C ILE A 509 1.25 -4.45 18.91
N ASN A 510 0.14 -5.07 18.51
CA ASN A 510 -0.53 -4.77 17.25
C ASN A 510 -1.24 -3.40 17.31
N ARG A 511 -0.56 -2.39 16.76
CA ARG A 511 -0.97 -0.97 16.83
C ARG A 511 -2.25 -0.65 16.07
N SER A 512 -2.74 -1.55 15.21
CA SER A 512 -3.94 -1.34 14.40
C SER A 512 -5.25 -1.45 15.20
N VAL A 513 -5.16 -1.94 16.43
CA VAL A 513 -6.30 -2.43 17.22
C VAL A 513 -6.55 -1.62 18.50
N VAL A 514 -5.77 -0.57 18.80
CA VAL A 514 -5.94 0.22 20.04
C VAL A 514 -6.90 1.40 19.86
N SER A 515 -7.54 1.83 20.95
CA SER A 515 -7.93 3.24 21.15
C SER A 515 -6.72 4.17 20.93
N LYS A 516 -6.68 4.78 19.74
CA LYS A 516 -5.54 5.55 19.19
C LYS A 516 -4.97 6.64 20.09
N LEU A 517 -5.75 7.10 21.08
CA LEU A 517 -5.38 8.20 21.96
C LEU A 517 -4.49 7.71 23.11
N THR A 518 -4.78 6.56 23.73
CA THR A 518 -4.03 6.02 24.87
C THR A 518 -2.61 5.63 24.48
N TYR A 519 -2.45 4.94 23.34
CA TYR A 519 -1.14 4.56 22.81
C TYR A 519 -0.30 5.78 22.42
N VAL A 520 -0.89 6.76 21.72
CA VAL A 520 -0.20 8.01 21.37
C VAL A 520 0.22 8.75 22.63
N LEU A 521 -0.65 8.82 23.64
CA LEU A 521 -0.35 9.52 24.89
C LEU A 521 0.78 8.83 25.66
N LEU A 522 0.79 7.48 25.73
CA LEU A 522 1.87 6.69 26.32
C LEU A 522 3.21 6.88 25.59
N VAL A 523 3.23 6.75 24.27
CA VAL A 523 4.46 6.90 23.46
C VAL A 523 4.97 8.33 23.52
N VAL A 524 4.09 9.33 23.39
CA VAL A 524 4.47 10.75 23.48
C VAL A 524 5.01 11.07 24.87
N TRP A 525 4.40 10.57 25.94
CA TRP A 525 4.91 10.76 27.29
C TRP A 525 6.28 10.11 27.51
N ARG A 526 6.51 8.93 26.92
CA ARG A 526 7.81 8.25 27.00
C ARG A 526 8.89 8.99 26.21
N VAL A 527 8.58 9.43 24.99
CA VAL A 527 9.51 10.23 24.17
C VAL A 527 9.80 11.57 24.82
N LEU A 528 8.78 12.23 25.37
CA LEU A 528 8.96 13.48 26.13
C LEU A 528 9.84 13.25 27.36
N ARG A 529 9.64 12.16 28.11
CA ARG A 529 10.49 11.79 29.26
C ARG A 529 11.92 11.48 28.83
N LEU A 530 12.13 10.74 27.75
CA LEU A 530 13.45 10.44 27.19
C LEU A 530 14.17 11.73 26.75
N LEU A 531 13.47 12.62 26.05
CA LEU A 531 14.02 13.92 25.65
C LEU A 531 14.31 14.82 26.85
N LEU A 532 13.42 14.85 27.86
CA LEU A 532 13.66 15.56 29.12
C LEU A 532 14.89 15.03 29.83
N HIS A 533 15.04 13.70 29.92
CA HIS A 533 16.19 13.06 30.53
C HIS A 533 17.48 13.30 29.72
N GLU A 534 17.43 13.29 28.39
CA GLU A 534 18.57 13.57 27.50
C GLU A 534 19.02 15.04 27.58
N ILE A 535 18.06 15.96 27.76
CA ILE A 535 18.31 17.39 28.01
C ILE A 535 18.91 17.60 29.41
N LEU A 536 18.38 16.93 30.44
CA LEU A 536 18.84 17.04 31.83
C LEU A 536 20.23 16.41 32.04
N THR A 537 20.55 15.33 31.31
CA THR A 537 21.84 14.61 31.39
C THR A 537 22.87 15.08 30.34
N LEU A 538 22.60 16.17 29.61
CA LEU A 538 23.52 16.74 28.60
C LEU A 538 24.02 15.71 27.56
N GLY A 539 23.17 14.75 27.19
CA GLY A 539 23.50 13.70 26.21
C GLY A 539 24.57 12.70 26.68
N ALA A 540 24.74 12.50 27.99
CA ALA A 540 25.59 11.46 28.56
C ALA A 540 25.04 10.05 28.26
N SER A 541 23.73 9.83 28.44
CA SER A 541 23.09 8.53 28.21
C SER A 541 23.18 8.08 26.74
N SER A 542 23.02 9.00 25.79
CA SER A 542 23.09 8.75 24.33
C SER A 542 24.51 8.34 23.88
N ARG A 543 25.55 8.94 24.49
CA ARG A 543 26.96 8.59 24.23
C ARG A 543 27.38 7.28 24.91
N GLN A 544 26.83 6.95 26.08
CA GLN A 544 27.04 5.67 26.79
C GLN A 544 26.32 4.51 26.09
N TRP A 545 25.11 4.75 25.55
CA TRP A 545 24.27 3.80 24.80
C TRP A 545 24.96 3.22 23.56
N MET A 546 25.75 4.04 22.84
CA MET A 546 26.56 3.59 21.70
C MET A 546 27.74 2.69 22.10
N HIS A 547 28.22 2.79 23.35
CA HIS A 547 29.42 2.08 23.81
C HIS A 547 29.15 0.77 24.57
N HIS A 548 27.95 0.55 25.10
CA HIS A 548 27.64 -0.57 26.01
C HIS A 548 26.99 -1.82 25.37
N GLN A 549 26.92 -1.91 24.03
CA GLN A 549 26.24 -3.01 23.32
C GLN A 549 26.81 -4.44 23.57
N ASN A 550 27.93 -4.60 24.27
CA ASN A 550 28.64 -5.87 24.45
C ASN A 550 28.99 -6.22 25.91
N LEU A 551 28.41 -5.56 26.91
CA LEU A 551 28.71 -5.92 28.30
C LEU A 551 27.97 -7.20 28.70
N ARG A 552 28.74 -8.20 29.14
CA ARG A 552 28.20 -9.39 29.78
C ARG A 552 27.61 -8.98 31.12
N LEU A 553 26.37 -9.40 31.36
CA LEU A 553 25.72 -9.29 32.67
C LEU A 553 26.53 -10.11 33.67
N THR A 554 26.67 -9.57 34.88
CA THR A 554 27.19 -10.31 36.03
C THR A 554 26.07 -11.17 36.61
N GLN A 555 26.42 -12.14 37.45
CA GLN A 555 25.41 -12.99 38.09
C GLN A 555 24.48 -12.18 38.99
N ASP A 556 25.03 -11.18 39.70
CA ASP A 556 24.24 -10.24 40.50
C ASP A 556 23.24 -9.47 39.61
N ASP A 557 23.67 -8.98 38.44
CA ASP A 557 22.76 -8.34 37.48
C ASP A 557 21.63 -9.28 37.02
N GLU A 558 21.91 -10.59 36.88
CA GLU A 558 20.90 -11.57 36.47
C GLU A 558 19.87 -11.83 37.58
N ASP A 559 20.32 -11.89 38.82
CA ASP A 559 19.48 -12.07 40.01
C ASP A 559 18.59 -10.83 40.25
N ASP A 560 19.16 -9.63 40.13
CA ASP A 560 18.43 -8.36 40.25
C ASP A 560 17.32 -8.24 39.20
N LEU A 561 17.61 -8.62 37.94
CA LEU A 561 16.62 -8.62 36.87
C LEU A 561 15.51 -9.67 37.07
N ALA A 562 15.84 -10.83 37.65
CA ALA A 562 14.87 -11.85 37.97
C ALA A 562 13.93 -11.39 39.10
N MET A 563 14.47 -10.72 40.13
CA MET A 563 13.68 -10.12 41.20
C MET A 563 12.75 -9.02 40.69
N LEU A 564 13.26 -8.08 39.90
CA LEU A 564 12.44 -7.03 39.28
C LEU A 564 11.27 -7.61 38.48
N TYR A 565 11.54 -8.64 37.68
CA TYR A 565 10.50 -9.29 36.88
C TYR A 565 9.44 -9.98 37.75
N LEU A 566 9.83 -10.62 38.85
CA LEU A 566 8.91 -11.26 39.79
C LEU A 566 8.01 -10.23 40.47
N GLU A 567 8.58 -9.13 40.97
CA GLU A 567 7.84 -8.04 41.60
C GLU A 567 6.83 -7.42 40.62
N ASN A 568 7.26 -7.12 39.39
CA ASN A 568 6.36 -6.62 38.36
C ASN A 568 5.28 -7.65 37.98
N THR A 569 5.62 -8.95 37.98
CA THR A 569 4.65 -10.01 37.68
C THR A 569 3.57 -10.10 38.74
N GLU A 570 3.90 -9.94 40.03
CA GLU A 570 2.92 -9.90 41.12
C GLU A 570 1.92 -8.76 40.93
N VAL A 571 2.44 -7.54 40.71
CA VAL A 571 1.59 -6.35 40.45
C VAL A 571 0.70 -6.54 39.22
N ILE A 572 1.21 -7.20 38.18
CA ILE A 572 0.47 -7.45 36.95
C ILE A 572 -0.62 -8.50 37.15
N VAL A 573 -0.32 -9.60 37.84
CA VAL A 573 -1.31 -10.65 38.10
C VAL A 573 -2.46 -10.09 38.93
N ASP A 574 -2.16 -9.25 39.93
CA ASP A 574 -3.15 -8.55 40.75
C ASP A 574 -3.98 -7.56 39.91
N ALA A 575 -3.33 -6.71 39.10
CA ALA A 575 -4.03 -5.79 38.21
C ALA A 575 -4.93 -6.53 37.19
N LEU A 576 -4.50 -7.67 36.69
CA LEU A 576 -5.29 -8.52 35.79
C LEU A 576 -6.48 -9.17 36.51
N ALA A 577 -6.33 -9.53 37.79
CA ALA A 577 -7.42 -10.07 38.59
C ALA A 577 -8.54 -9.02 38.82
N ASP A 578 -8.16 -7.77 39.07
CA ASP A 578 -9.10 -6.64 39.22
C ASP A 578 -9.89 -6.33 37.94
N LEU A 579 -9.37 -6.76 36.79
CA LEU A 579 -9.99 -6.56 35.47
C LEU A 579 -10.98 -7.67 35.07
N GLN A 580 -11.15 -8.72 35.89
CA GLN A 580 -12.13 -9.77 35.65
C GLN A 580 -13.56 -9.20 35.60
N GLY A 581 -14.31 -9.60 34.58
CA GLY A 581 -15.65 -9.05 34.29
C GLY A 581 -15.68 -7.72 33.51
N VAL A 582 -14.54 -7.07 33.27
CA VAL A 582 -14.40 -5.92 32.34
C VAL A 582 -13.91 -6.39 30.97
N TYR A 583 -12.93 -7.28 30.96
CA TYR A 583 -12.39 -7.94 29.77
C TYR A 583 -12.80 -9.42 29.73
N THR A 584 -12.58 -10.10 28.61
CA THR A 584 -12.90 -11.52 28.45
C THR A 584 -12.09 -12.38 29.45
N ASP A 585 -12.79 -13.08 30.35
CA ASP A 585 -12.13 -13.84 31.43
C ASP A 585 -11.14 -14.89 30.94
N SER A 586 -11.42 -15.57 29.82
CA SER A 586 -10.50 -16.55 29.23
C SER A 586 -9.20 -15.91 28.73
N LEU A 587 -9.26 -14.66 28.26
CA LEU A 587 -8.09 -13.91 27.84
C LEU A 587 -7.25 -13.46 29.05
N ILE A 588 -7.90 -12.99 30.11
CA ILE A 588 -7.23 -12.65 31.37
C ILE A 588 -6.49 -13.87 31.92
N GLN A 589 -7.19 -15.01 32.03
CA GLN A 589 -6.57 -16.26 32.49
C GLN A 589 -5.41 -16.67 31.61
N PHE A 590 -5.56 -16.59 30.29
CA PHE A 590 -4.48 -16.89 29.34
C PHE A 590 -3.25 -16.02 29.58
N VAL A 591 -3.42 -14.71 29.79
CA VAL A 591 -2.32 -13.76 30.06
C VAL A 591 -1.66 -14.03 31.41
N GLN A 592 -2.45 -14.30 32.46
CA GLN A 592 -1.94 -14.67 33.78
C GLN A 592 -1.11 -15.97 33.71
N ASP A 593 -1.65 -17.01 33.08
CA ASP A 593 -0.96 -18.29 32.89
C ASP A 593 0.31 -18.13 32.05
N TRP A 594 0.28 -17.26 31.04
CA TRP A 594 1.46 -16.92 30.25
C TRP A 594 2.56 -16.28 31.13
N ARG A 595 2.20 -15.29 31.96
CA ARG A 595 3.15 -14.64 32.88
C ARG A 595 3.76 -15.61 33.90
N ILE A 596 2.92 -16.41 34.55
CA ILE A 596 3.35 -17.38 35.56
C ILE A 596 4.26 -18.46 34.95
N ARG A 597 4.01 -18.86 33.70
CA ARG A 597 4.91 -19.80 32.99
C ARG A 597 6.28 -19.18 32.72
N GLU A 598 6.37 -17.90 32.37
CA GLU A 598 7.68 -17.25 32.16
C GLU A 598 8.48 -17.16 33.48
N THR A 599 7.82 -16.96 34.64
CA THR A 599 8.53 -16.95 35.94
C THR A 599 9.10 -18.32 36.31
N ALA A 600 8.49 -19.42 35.87
CA ALA A 600 9.00 -20.77 36.13
C ALA A 600 10.40 -21.00 35.54
N ILE A 601 10.77 -20.25 34.50
CA ILE A 601 12.07 -20.34 33.82
C ILE A 601 13.21 -19.76 34.69
N ILE A 602 12.89 -18.92 35.68
CA ILE A 602 13.87 -18.33 36.62
C ILE A 602 14.61 -19.43 37.39
N GLY A 603 13.90 -20.47 37.82
CA GLY A 603 14.48 -21.60 38.56
C GLY A 603 15.52 -22.41 37.77
N ASP A 604 15.48 -22.35 36.43
CA ASP A 604 16.36 -23.11 35.54
C ASP A 604 17.66 -22.36 35.17
N GLY A 605 17.87 -21.14 35.67
CA GLY A 605 19.05 -20.31 35.37
C GLY A 605 19.14 -19.82 33.92
N GLY A 606 18.07 -19.99 33.14
CA GLY A 606 17.99 -19.60 31.73
C GLY A 606 17.15 -18.33 31.48
N PHE A 607 16.57 -17.74 32.53
CA PHE A 607 15.58 -16.67 32.42
C PHE A 607 16.09 -15.43 31.69
N VAL A 608 17.24 -14.90 32.08
CA VAL A 608 17.78 -13.69 31.47
C VAL A 608 18.00 -13.87 29.96
N ASN A 609 18.65 -14.97 29.56
CA ASN A 609 18.90 -15.23 28.13
C ASN A 609 17.63 -15.53 27.32
N ARG A 610 16.64 -16.21 27.92
CA ARG A 610 15.42 -16.66 27.23
C ARG A 610 14.30 -15.62 27.20
N VAL A 611 14.04 -14.95 28.33
CA VAL A 611 12.90 -14.04 28.49
C VAL A 611 13.31 -12.58 28.25
N LEU A 612 14.44 -12.14 28.83
CA LEU A 612 14.86 -10.73 28.76
C LEU A 612 15.69 -10.41 27.52
N LEU A 613 16.73 -11.19 27.27
CA LEU A 613 17.62 -10.95 26.12
C LEU A 613 17.05 -11.56 24.83
N ARG A 614 16.16 -12.57 24.94
CA ARG A 614 15.56 -13.35 23.84
C ARG A 614 16.60 -13.61 22.74
N GLU A 615 17.70 -14.31 23.09
CA GLU A 615 18.71 -14.65 22.09
C GLU A 615 18.06 -15.33 20.87
N GLN A 616 18.33 -14.79 19.68
CA GLN A 616 17.63 -15.20 18.47
C GLN A 616 17.98 -16.63 18.07
N ALA A 617 16.97 -17.51 18.10
CA ALA A 617 17.07 -18.91 17.70
C ALA A 617 17.54 -19.11 16.25
N TYR A 618 17.41 -18.09 15.39
CA TYR A 618 17.70 -18.14 13.94
C TYR A 618 19.10 -18.63 13.59
N ARG A 619 20.07 -18.55 14.52
CA ARG A 619 21.45 -19.03 14.30
C ARG A 619 21.69 -20.50 14.66
N SER A 620 20.70 -21.16 15.24
CA SER A 620 20.82 -22.53 15.72
C SER A 620 20.53 -23.55 14.61
N LYS A 621 21.22 -24.70 14.64
CA LYS A 621 20.91 -25.82 13.72
C LYS A 621 19.51 -26.39 14.02
N GLU A 622 19.11 -26.26 15.28
CA GLU A 622 17.83 -26.64 15.84
C GLU A 622 16.68 -25.87 15.17
N MET A 623 16.87 -24.58 14.84
CA MET A 623 15.86 -23.79 14.12
C MET A 623 15.67 -24.27 12.67
N LEU A 624 16.77 -24.56 11.95
CA LEU A 624 16.67 -25.12 10.59
C LEU A 624 15.96 -26.47 10.60
N LYS A 625 16.20 -27.29 11.63
CA LYS A 625 15.49 -28.55 11.83
C LYS A 625 14.01 -28.31 12.11
N ALA A 626 13.65 -27.30 12.90
CA ALA A 626 12.25 -26.94 13.14
C ALA A 626 11.53 -26.52 11.86
N TYR A 627 12.16 -25.72 10.98
CA TYR A 627 11.59 -25.39 9.66
C TYR A 627 11.43 -26.61 8.76
N TYR A 628 12.33 -27.59 8.85
CA TYR A 628 12.14 -28.87 8.18
C TYR A 628 10.92 -29.63 8.72
N LEU A 629 10.75 -29.70 10.05
CA LEU A 629 9.58 -30.33 10.67
C LEU A 629 8.28 -29.63 10.27
N GLU A 630 8.27 -28.30 10.22
CA GLU A 630 7.11 -27.52 9.78
C GLU A 630 6.73 -27.81 8.33
N ARG A 631 7.70 -27.85 7.40
CA ARG A 631 7.43 -28.26 6.02
C ARG A 631 6.92 -29.68 5.89
N LYS A 632 7.46 -30.59 6.71
CA LYS A 632 6.99 -31.97 6.74
C LYS A 632 5.53 -32.02 7.21
N ALA A 633 5.20 -31.32 8.30
CA ALA A 633 3.82 -31.24 8.78
C ALA A 633 2.88 -30.64 7.71
N ILE A 634 3.29 -29.55 7.02
CA ILE A 634 2.50 -29.00 5.90
C ILE A 634 2.29 -30.04 4.78
N PHE A 635 3.30 -30.85 4.46
CA PHE A 635 3.17 -31.92 3.47
C PHE A 635 2.21 -33.02 3.92
N ASP A 636 2.30 -33.45 5.18
CA ASP A 636 1.44 -34.49 5.74
C ASP A 636 -0.04 -34.01 5.73
N TYR A 637 -0.30 -32.76 6.13
CA TYR A 637 -1.63 -32.14 6.08
C TYR A 637 -2.19 -31.97 4.66
N GLU A 638 -1.35 -31.69 3.65
CA GLU A 638 -1.77 -31.65 2.24
C GLU A 638 -2.15 -33.06 1.75
N ASN A 639 -1.32 -34.06 2.07
CA ASN A 639 -1.53 -35.44 1.65
C ASN A 639 -2.79 -36.06 2.29
N ASP A 640 -3.08 -35.70 3.53
CA ASP A 640 -4.27 -36.16 4.26
C ASP A 640 -5.56 -35.39 3.86
N GLY A 641 -5.42 -34.38 2.99
CA GLY A 641 -6.54 -33.59 2.45
C GLY A 641 -7.11 -32.56 3.41
N HIS A 642 -6.36 -32.19 4.46
CA HIS A 642 -6.74 -31.15 5.41
C HIS A 642 -6.53 -29.73 4.86
N ILE A 643 -5.59 -29.54 3.95
CA ILE A 643 -5.35 -28.26 3.23
C ILE A 643 -5.36 -28.45 1.72
N SER A 644 -5.76 -27.40 1.00
CA SER A 644 -5.61 -27.35 -0.45
C SER A 644 -4.15 -27.17 -0.86
N SER A 645 -3.81 -27.59 -2.08
CA SER A 645 -2.46 -27.36 -2.63
C SER A 645 -2.09 -25.88 -2.74
N GLN A 646 -3.08 -24.99 -2.88
CA GLN A 646 -2.82 -23.54 -2.89
C GLN A 646 -2.39 -23.04 -1.50
N GLU A 647 -3.10 -23.44 -0.44
CA GLU A 647 -2.76 -23.10 0.94
C GLU A 647 -1.42 -23.72 1.36
N ALA A 648 -1.18 -24.99 1.02
CA ALA A 648 0.09 -25.66 1.28
C ALA A 648 1.27 -24.92 0.64
N ASN A 649 1.11 -24.41 -0.57
CA ASN A 649 2.15 -23.63 -1.25
C ASN A 649 2.42 -22.28 -0.58
N ILE A 650 1.38 -21.60 -0.06
CA ILE A 650 1.53 -20.35 0.70
C ILE A 650 2.33 -20.62 1.99
N LEU A 651 1.92 -21.63 2.76
CA LEU A 651 2.59 -21.99 4.02
C LEU A 651 4.06 -22.40 3.78
N ARG A 652 4.32 -23.23 2.76
CA ARG A 652 5.71 -23.60 2.38
C ARG A 652 6.55 -22.39 1.99
N SER A 653 5.97 -21.45 1.26
CA SER A 653 6.66 -20.21 0.87
C SER A 653 7.08 -19.40 2.09
N GLN A 654 6.17 -19.24 3.07
CA GLN A 654 6.47 -18.55 4.33
C GLN A 654 7.60 -19.24 5.10
N VAL A 655 7.57 -20.57 5.23
CA VAL A 655 8.65 -21.32 5.90
C VAL A 655 9.98 -21.16 5.17
N ASN A 656 9.98 -21.18 3.83
CA ASN A 656 11.18 -20.98 3.04
C ASN A 656 11.77 -19.57 3.21
N GLN A 657 10.92 -18.54 3.34
CA GLN A 657 11.37 -17.18 3.64
C GLN A 657 12.02 -17.10 5.03
N LEU A 658 11.41 -17.72 6.05
CA LEU A 658 11.95 -17.79 7.40
C LEU A 658 13.30 -18.54 7.45
N GLU A 659 13.40 -19.67 6.76
CA GLU A 659 14.65 -20.43 6.65
C GLU A 659 15.73 -19.65 5.88
N SER A 660 15.37 -19.00 4.77
CA SER A 660 16.30 -18.18 3.99
C SER A 660 16.85 -17.02 4.82
N PHE A 661 15.99 -16.37 5.63
CA PHE A 661 16.41 -15.35 6.58
C PHE A 661 17.38 -15.93 7.63
N ALA A 662 17.02 -17.07 8.24
CA ALA A 662 17.88 -17.75 9.21
C ALA A 662 19.25 -18.14 8.63
N LEU A 663 19.29 -18.62 7.39
CA LEU A 663 20.53 -18.96 6.68
C LEU A 663 21.40 -17.73 6.39
N LYS A 664 20.80 -16.61 5.98
CA LYS A 664 21.50 -15.34 5.73
C LYS A 664 22.09 -14.74 7.02
N ASP A 665 21.38 -14.85 8.14
CA ASP A 665 21.86 -14.39 9.45
C ASP A 665 22.83 -15.37 10.13
N ALA A 666 22.78 -16.65 9.77
CA ALA A 666 23.72 -17.68 10.24
C ALA A 666 25.07 -17.62 9.51
N THR A 667 25.14 -17.02 8.32
CA THR A 667 26.43 -16.70 7.69
C THR A 667 27.14 -15.61 8.49
N PRO A 668 28.29 -15.90 9.13
CA PRO A 668 29.07 -14.85 9.76
C PRO A 668 29.49 -13.89 8.66
N SER A 669 29.11 -12.62 8.78
CA SER A 669 29.67 -11.55 7.97
C SER A 669 31.19 -11.73 7.94
N LEU A 670 31.74 -11.79 6.72
CA LEU A 670 33.15 -12.01 6.43
C LEU A 670 34.05 -11.42 7.52
N ARG A 671 34.68 -12.31 8.28
CA ARG A 671 35.77 -12.01 9.21
C ARG A 671 36.75 -11.05 8.55
N LEU A 672 36.68 -9.77 8.89
CA LEU A 672 37.84 -8.86 8.86
C LEU A 672 38.80 -9.26 10.01
N VAL A 673 39.21 -10.53 10.04
CA VAL A 673 40.42 -10.95 10.75
C VAL A 673 41.56 -10.66 9.79
N ARG A 674 41.98 -9.38 9.74
CA ARG A 674 43.34 -9.07 9.30
C ARG A 674 44.26 -9.73 10.33
N MET A 675 44.81 -10.88 9.95
CA MET A 675 45.98 -11.45 10.59
C MET A 675 47.07 -10.37 10.63
N ARG A 676 47.26 -9.70 11.76
CA ARG A 676 48.58 -9.19 12.12
C ARG A 676 49.41 -10.39 12.55
N ARG A 677 50.05 -11.04 11.58
CA ARG A 677 51.24 -11.86 11.83
C ARG A 677 52.42 -10.89 11.97
N LYS A 678 53.06 -10.98 13.16
CA LYS A 678 54.41 -10.52 13.56
C LYS A 678 54.83 -9.10 13.23
#